data_AF-A0A835Z2U9-F1
#
_entry.id   AF-A0A835Z2U9-F1
#
_cell.length_a   1.000
_cell.length_b   1.000
_cell.length_c   1.000
_cell.angle_alpha   90.00
_cell.angle_beta   90.00
_cell.angle_gamma   90.00
#
_symmetry.space_group_name_H-M   'P 1'
#
loop_
_entity.id
_entity.type
_entity.pdbx_description
1 polymer ?
#
loop_
_entity_poly.entity_id
_entity_poly.type
_entity_poly.pdbx_seq_one_letter_code
_entity_poly.pdbx_strand_id
1 'polypeptide(L)'
;MAANGRGAAYDWSDVTRNGALATGGVELEDVAFSPSRGGGARTYALGSQTEDHDSEAGLQAQANSSRDHYVMSTKNQAAAAMANRNHVRESKLGTMKGVFLPCFQNILGVIVFIRLPYITGQAGIWMTMLILFLSKLTTVLTTLSMSAIATNGTVQAGGPYFIISRNLGVELGGAIGTLFYLGTTIAASLYVLGAVEVISAAFTDEAGYVMQLLSVGLMLCITLIVGVGVRYVNMGAALLLWLVFFSLGSITLGLILFASGVYTGHLTSADRVPFENFKPRYLTDPGAATGIMAGCNRSAVLHNPGRSIPKGTLWAIAATALLYLFFMWFFGCSVAYGTLIDDKLVAMHVAWPTPYLVAVGIVAASLGAAMQCVTGASSLLAAIADDGALPVLSAFASPAAAAQSGGGGGGARAPARAVVATGLIAALPCLAGNLDYITAPITMAFLLMYASVNLSCYVLCVLQSPGFRPQWRYYAWWTALGGVAMCVALMLMISWEAAVVLITAAFALLFYIKYQNATRDWGDTLTGFRYQVARDVLLSLSEKQTMHAKNWRPQVLVLCAIDEGGNPLVPELLSLAGQMKKGRGLLMAVALIKGDHLQDAVRAEEAQGVLALHLKDEKMEGFCKVSVCHDPVDAAITIMHHAGMGTMQPNSVLLAWPDDWSKNSESGVAFVATLRGAVHAHKAVMVLKGAQALPTQYEVLEPSCTVDIWWVAHDGGLLLLVPYLLSLHPTWSRCQLRLFSVIVDPADNPRRVEHDVREYLEQVRINAVVASVDMSDVERNREAYEAEMAGRKQQQARRAPSAQDRYSSSSGGGGDLLDIGAAVNSAAAYTARGGLGELEELEGDRVPQLQHAGSSASGGGGGSRLHQRSGSVGHAATAAAAAAVAAAAAANGGGAHGGAAPKSPIRGAPNLGVEDAGEEGDAEAVRLRRRMTAVLLNRHMRERSSGARLVVTNLPLVRDMAAYDVLQLWEAISEGLKPVLMIRGTGQEVITQFG
;
A
#
# COMPACT_ATOMS: atom_id res chain seq x y z
N MET A 1 -41.74 -8.31 -3.97
CA MET A 1 -41.91 -7.53 -5.22
C MET A 1 -40.54 -7.13 -5.72
N ALA A 2 -40.32 -7.35 -7.01
CA ALA A 2 -39.03 -7.59 -7.68
C ALA A 2 -38.08 -6.38 -7.82
N ALA A 3 -36.76 -6.64 -7.89
CA ALA A 3 -35.90 -6.22 -9.00
C ALA A 3 -34.48 -6.81 -8.89
N ASN A 4 -34.02 -7.39 -10.00
CA ASN A 4 -32.72 -8.00 -10.30
C ASN A 4 -31.56 -6.98 -10.39
N GLY A 5 -30.33 -7.47 -10.15
CA GLY A 5 -29.09 -6.84 -10.61
C GLY A 5 -28.00 -7.88 -10.88
N ARG A 6 -27.87 -8.29 -12.15
CA ARG A 6 -26.78 -9.15 -12.68
C ARG A 6 -25.50 -8.34 -12.89
N GLY A 7 -24.36 -9.00 -12.71
CA GLY A 7 -23.00 -8.43 -12.83
C GLY A 7 -22.44 -8.30 -14.26
N ALA A 8 -21.20 -7.81 -14.33
CA ALA A 8 -20.36 -7.84 -15.53
C ALA A 8 -18.89 -8.07 -15.13
N ALA A 9 -18.35 -9.23 -15.52
CA ALA A 9 -16.93 -9.56 -15.46
C ALA A 9 -16.25 -9.06 -16.75
N TYR A 10 -15.07 -8.47 -16.63
CA TYR A 10 -14.20 -8.11 -17.74
C TYR A 10 -13.13 -9.19 -17.91
N ASP A 11 -13.10 -9.80 -19.09
CA ASP A 11 -12.10 -10.76 -19.51
C ASP A 11 -10.91 -10.05 -20.17
N TRP A 12 -9.70 -10.37 -19.71
CA TRP A 12 -8.43 -9.82 -20.17
C TRP A 12 -7.54 -10.98 -20.63
N SER A 13 -7.61 -11.34 -21.90
CA SER A 13 -6.55 -12.13 -22.54
C SER A 13 -6.54 -11.86 -24.05
N ASP A 14 -5.57 -11.08 -24.51
CA ASP A 14 -4.81 -11.34 -25.75
C ASP A 14 -4.01 -10.10 -26.19
N VAL A 15 -2.88 -9.82 -25.54
CA VAL A 15 -1.74 -9.14 -26.21
C VAL A 15 -0.43 -9.52 -25.52
N THR A 16 0.28 -10.52 -26.05
CA THR A 16 1.76 -10.46 -26.19
C THR A 16 2.22 -11.38 -27.32
N ARG A 17 2.61 -10.82 -28.47
CA ARG A 17 3.94 -11.01 -29.10
C ARG A 17 4.04 -10.36 -30.49
N ASN A 18 5.27 -9.88 -30.75
CA ASN A 18 5.85 -9.32 -31.98
C ASN A 18 5.51 -7.84 -32.24
N GLY A 19 6.44 -6.89 -32.36
CA GLY A 19 7.87 -6.96 -32.65
C GLY A 19 8.15 -6.37 -34.04
N ALA A 20 8.60 -5.10 -34.06
CA ALA A 20 9.27 -4.37 -35.15
C ALA A 20 8.51 -4.14 -36.48
N LEU A 21 8.29 -2.86 -36.84
CA LEU A 21 8.99 -2.20 -37.97
C LEU A 21 8.49 -0.78 -38.19
N ALA A 22 9.40 0.04 -38.71
CA ALA A 22 9.24 1.44 -39.02
C ALA A 22 8.63 1.66 -40.42
N THR A 23 8.21 2.91 -40.64
CA THR A 23 8.08 3.63 -41.93
C THR A 23 7.06 3.15 -42.98
N GLY A 24 6.32 4.11 -43.52
CA GLY A 24 5.68 4.03 -44.84
C GLY A 24 4.17 4.25 -44.79
N GLY A 25 3.71 5.40 -45.30
CA GLY A 25 2.31 5.58 -45.66
C GLY A 25 1.97 4.78 -46.93
N VAL A 26 0.67 4.59 -47.17
CA VAL A 26 -0.04 4.68 -48.47
C VAL A 26 -1.52 4.32 -48.22
N GLU A 27 -2.37 4.97 -49.01
CA GLU A 27 -3.83 4.97 -48.99
C GLU A 27 -4.50 3.68 -49.50
N LEU A 28 -5.79 3.54 -49.14
CA LEU A 28 -6.95 2.99 -49.88
C LEU A 28 -6.84 1.63 -50.61
N GLU A 29 -7.76 0.71 -50.30
CA GLU A 29 -8.80 0.28 -51.25
C GLU A 29 -9.88 -0.63 -50.61
N ASP A 30 -11.12 -0.41 -51.06
CA ASP A 30 -12.34 -1.15 -50.73
C ASP A 30 -12.34 -2.57 -51.34
N VAL A 31 -12.81 -3.58 -50.60
CA VAL A 31 -13.27 -4.84 -51.18
C VAL A 31 -14.59 -5.28 -50.53
N ALA A 32 -15.64 -5.27 -51.36
CA ALA A 32 -16.97 -5.76 -51.07
C ALA A 32 -17.03 -7.29 -50.97
N PHE A 33 -17.90 -7.83 -50.10
CA PHE A 33 -18.26 -9.25 -50.08
C PHE A 33 -19.78 -9.43 -50.27
N SER A 34 -20.14 -10.23 -51.27
CA SER A 34 -21.49 -10.71 -51.60
C SER A 34 -21.65 -12.16 -51.13
N PRO A 35 -22.87 -12.65 -50.76
CA PRO A 35 -23.06 -13.96 -50.16
C PRO A 35 -23.40 -15.05 -51.18
N SER A 36 -22.91 -16.28 -50.98
CA SER A 36 -23.39 -17.46 -51.70
C SER A 36 -23.74 -18.61 -50.74
N ARG A 37 -25.00 -19.06 -50.82
CA ARG A 37 -25.52 -20.33 -50.28
C ARG A 37 -25.03 -21.51 -51.14
N GLY A 38 -24.79 -22.66 -50.51
CA GLY A 38 -24.70 -23.97 -51.16
C GLY A 38 -24.62 -25.07 -50.11
N GLY A 39 -25.65 -25.92 -50.04
CA GLY A 39 -25.81 -26.98 -49.05
C GLY A 39 -25.17 -28.31 -49.43
N GLY A 40 -25.25 -29.27 -48.49
CA GLY A 40 -24.91 -30.68 -48.72
C GLY A 40 -24.87 -31.47 -47.41
N ALA A 41 -25.96 -32.17 -47.11
CA ALA A 41 -26.07 -33.11 -46.00
C ALA A 41 -25.70 -34.54 -46.45
N ARG A 42 -25.10 -35.35 -45.56
CA ARG A 42 -25.26 -36.82 -45.53
C ARG A 42 -24.92 -37.40 -44.14
N THR A 43 -25.85 -38.22 -43.67
CA THR A 43 -26.02 -38.90 -42.38
C THR A 43 -25.46 -40.32 -42.35
N TYR A 44 -25.06 -40.82 -41.17
CA TYR A 44 -25.24 -42.22 -40.73
C TYR A 44 -25.49 -42.30 -39.21
N ALA A 45 -26.27 -43.30 -38.81
CA ALA A 45 -27.21 -43.31 -37.69
C ALA A 45 -26.84 -44.25 -36.52
N LEU A 46 -27.43 -44.00 -35.34
CA LEU A 46 -27.86 -45.03 -34.38
C LEU A 46 -28.78 -44.46 -33.26
N GLY A 47 -30.00 -45.00 -33.17
CA GLY A 47 -30.62 -45.39 -31.89
C GLY A 47 -31.44 -44.39 -31.04
N SER A 48 -32.74 -44.27 -31.38
CA SER A 48 -33.93 -44.34 -30.50
C SER A 48 -34.23 -43.32 -29.37
N GLN A 49 -35.51 -42.87 -29.40
CA GLN A 49 -36.36 -42.25 -28.35
C GLN A 49 -36.09 -40.77 -28.05
N THR A 50 -37.03 -39.83 -27.87
CA THR A 50 -38.48 -39.62 -28.12
C THR A 50 -38.65 -38.12 -27.85
N GLU A 51 -39.41 -37.40 -28.70
CA GLU A 51 -40.15 -36.15 -28.44
C GLU A 51 -39.45 -34.97 -27.73
N ASP A 52 -39.16 -33.89 -28.48
CA ASP A 52 -39.35 -32.48 -28.07
C ASP A 52 -38.89 -31.51 -29.19
N HIS A 53 -39.60 -31.49 -30.33
CA HIS A 53 -39.21 -30.67 -31.49
C HIS A 53 -39.67 -29.20 -31.42
N ASP A 54 -40.57 -28.84 -30.51
CA ASP A 54 -41.10 -27.47 -30.37
C ASP A 54 -40.26 -26.59 -29.42
N SER A 55 -39.44 -27.20 -28.56
CA SER A 55 -38.62 -26.53 -27.55
C SER A 55 -37.36 -25.90 -28.16
N GLU A 56 -36.68 -26.60 -29.07
CA GLU A 56 -35.45 -26.10 -29.72
C GLU A 56 -35.72 -24.95 -30.69
N ALA A 57 -36.82 -24.99 -31.45
CA ALA A 57 -37.17 -23.93 -32.40
C ALA A 57 -37.45 -22.59 -31.69
N GLY A 58 -38.11 -22.63 -30.54
CA GLY A 58 -38.34 -21.45 -29.69
C GLY A 58 -37.05 -20.89 -29.08
N LEU A 59 -36.18 -21.77 -28.56
CA LEU A 59 -34.87 -21.39 -28.00
C LEU A 59 -33.96 -20.77 -29.06
N GLN A 60 -33.97 -21.27 -30.29
CA GLN A 60 -33.13 -20.77 -31.38
C GLN A 60 -33.64 -19.44 -31.96
N ALA A 61 -34.97 -19.25 -32.02
CA ALA A 61 -35.58 -17.96 -32.37
C ALA A 61 -35.28 -16.88 -31.31
N GLN A 62 -35.31 -17.25 -30.02
CA GLN A 62 -35.01 -16.35 -28.91
C GLN A 62 -33.51 -16.01 -28.82
N ALA A 63 -32.63 -16.96 -29.15
CA ALA A 63 -31.19 -16.74 -29.28
C ALA A 63 -30.84 -15.81 -30.46
N ASN A 64 -31.51 -15.98 -31.60
CA ASN A 64 -31.31 -15.12 -32.77
C ASN A 64 -31.82 -13.68 -32.52
N SER A 65 -33.00 -13.52 -31.91
CA SER A 65 -33.52 -12.20 -31.51
C SER A 65 -32.60 -11.49 -30.51
N SER A 66 -32.03 -12.23 -29.55
CA SER A 66 -31.07 -11.69 -28.59
C SER A 66 -29.74 -11.27 -29.25
N ARG A 67 -29.26 -12.05 -30.24
CA ARG A 67 -28.09 -11.69 -31.05
C ARG A 67 -28.33 -10.42 -31.86
N ASP A 68 -29.49 -10.30 -32.51
CA ASP A 68 -29.82 -9.12 -33.33
C ASP A 68 -29.97 -7.86 -32.46
N HIS A 69 -30.57 -7.97 -31.27
CA HIS A 69 -30.63 -6.88 -30.29
C HIS A 69 -29.23 -6.47 -29.80
N TYR A 70 -28.33 -7.43 -29.55
CA TYR A 70 -26.96 -7.16 -29.13
C TYR A 70 -26.13 -6.49 -30.24
N VAL A 71 -26.26 -6.96 -31.49
CA VAL A 71 -25.57 -6.41 -32.66
C VAL A 71 -26.09 -5.01 -33.01
N MET A 72 -27.39 -4.76 -32.86
CA MET A 72 -27.98 -3.43 -33.08
C MET A 72 -27.62 -2.44 -31.96
N SER A 73 -27.56 -2.91 -30.70
CA SER A 73 -27.09 -2.11 -29.56
C SER A 73 -25.62 -1.71 -29.71
N THR A 74 -24.75 -2.64 -30.09
CA THR A 74 -23.32 -2.38 -30.32
C THR A 74 -23.08 -1.47 -31.52
N LYS A 75 -23.82 -1.62 -32.63
CA LYS A 75 -23.79 -0.67 -33.75
C LYS A 75 -24.30 0.72 -33.37
N ASN A 76 -25.37 0.82 -32.58
CA ASN A 76 -25.88 2.11 -32.11
C ASN A 76 -24.92 2.77 -31.10
N GLN A 77 -24.25 1.99 -30.25
CA GLN A 77 -23.20 2.47 -29.35
C GLN A 77 -21.94 2.91 -30.12
N ALA A 78 -21.54 2.18 -31.17
CA ALA A 78 -20.42 2.55 -32.03
C ALA A 78 -20.74 3.78 -32.90
N ALA A 79 -21.96 3.90 -33.42
CA ALA A 79 -22.45 5.06 -34.15
C ALA A 79 -22.61 6.28 -33.24
N ALA A 80 -23.09 6.09 -32.00
CA ALA A 80 -23.12 7.14 -30.98
C ALA A 80 -21.70 7.55 -30.57
N ALA A 81 -20.75 6.62 -30.45
CA ALA A 81 -19.35 6.91 -30.19
C ALA A 81 -18.68 7.65 -31.36
N MET A 82 -18.98 7.31 -32.61
CA MET A 82 -18.51 8.05 -33.81
C MET A 82 -19.17 9.43 -33.95
N ALA A 83 -20.48 9.54 -33.69
CA ALA A 83 -21.20 10.82 -33.70
C ALA A 83 -20.68 11.75 -32.58
N ASN A 84 -20.36 11.20 -31.41
CA ASN A 84 -19.71 11.93 -30.31
C ASN A 84 -18.26 12.33 -30.66
N ARG A 85 -17.55 11.53 -31.47
CA ARG A 85 -16.20 11.84 -31.97
C ARG A 85 -16.19 13.00 -32.98
N ASN A 86 -17.27 13.15 -33.75
CA ASN A 86 -17.43 14.22 -34.74
C ASN A 86 -18.01 15.53 -34.15
N HIS A 87 -18.75 15.47 -33.04
CA HIS A 87 -19.30 16.66 -32.37
C HIS A 87 -18.33 17.39 -31.42
N VAL A 88 -17.16 16.82 -31.09
CA VAL A 88 -16.20 17.38 -30.10
C VAL A 88 -14.94 17.97 -30.76
N ARG A 89 -15.02 18.45 -32.01
CA ARG A 89 -13.97 19.30 -32.59
C ARG A 89 -14.14 20.78 -32.18
N GLU A 90 -14.18 21.07 -30.87
CA GLU A 90 -13.70 22.38 -30.43
C GLU A 90 -12.19 22.43 -30.70
N SER A 91 -11.70 23.46 -31.41
CA SER A 91 -10.28 23.54 -31.75
C SER A 91 -9.46 23.72 -30.47
N LYS A 92 -8.87 22.63 -29.95
CA LYS A 92 -7.96 22.69 -28.81
C LYS A 92 -6.84 23.71 -29.08
N LEU A 93 -6.47 24.49 -28.08
CA LEU A 93 -5.51 25.58 -28.21
C LEU A 93 -4.08 25.03 -28.42
N GLY A 94 -3.33 25.68 -29.32
CA GLY A 94 -1.90 25.42 -29.51
C GLY A 94 -1.02 26.11 -28.45
N THR A 95 0.29 25.86 -28.47
CA THR A 95 1.26 26.40 -27.49
C THR A 95 1.23 27.92 -27.39
N MET A 96 1.16 28.63 -28.52
CA MET A 96 1.27 30.09 -28.56
C MET A 96 0.04 30.77 -27.95
N LYS A 97 -1.16 30.49 -28.49
CA LYS A 97 -2.43 31.05 -27.98
C LYS A 97 -2.83 30.48 -26.60
N GLY A 98 -2.49 29.24 -26.32
CA GLY A 98 -2.94 28.52 -25.13
C GLY A 98 -2.06 28.69 -23.89
N VAL A 99 -0.74 28.86 -24.05
CA VAL A 99 0.21 28.94 -22.92
C VAL A 99 1.06 30.20 -22.97
N PHE A 100 1.73 30.49 -24.09
CA PHE A 100 2.68 31.60 -24.18
C PHE A 100 2.02 32.96 -23.97
N LEU A 101 0.99 33.33 -24.74
CA LEU A 101 0.34 34.64 -24.60
C LEU A 101 -0.30 34.84 -23.21
N PRO A 102 -1.03 33.86 -22.63
CA PRO A 102 -1.53 33.98 -21.26
C PRO A 102 -0.41 34.09 -20.20
N CYS A 103 0.66 33.29 -20.30
CA CYS A 103 1.84 33.42 -19.42
C CYS A 103 2.44 34.82 -19.53
N PHE A 104 2.69 35.26 -20.76
CA PHE A 104 3.34 36.53 -21.07
C PHE A 104 2.52 37.71 -20.55
N GLN A 105 1.21 37.71 -20.79
CA GLN A 105 0.28 38.74 -20.31
C GLN A 105 0.24 38.81 -18.78
N ASN A 106 0.29 37.67 -18.09
CA ASN A 106 0.27 37.69 -16.63
C ASN A 106 1.61 38.13 -16.01
N ILE A 107 2.74 37.86 -16.69
CA ILE A 107 4.05 38.33 -16.23
C ILE A 107 4.21 39.83 -16.50
N LEU A 108 3.61 40.36 -17.58
CA LEU A 108 3.53 41.78 -17.90
C LEU A 108 2.41 42.46 -17.09
N GLY A 109 2.61 42.57 -15.79
CA GLY A 109 1.73 43.31 -14.89
C GLY A 109 2.11 44.80 -14.74
N VAL A 110 1.50 45.45 -13.75
CA VAL A 110 1.75 46.87 -13.39
C VAL A 110 3.23 47.16 -13.04
N ILE A 111 3.96 46.11 -12.62
CA ILE A 111 5.34 46.20 -12.12
C ILE A 111 6.31 46.72 -13.19
N VAL A 112 6.13 46.36 -14.47
CA VAL A 112 7.00 46.84 -15.57
C VAL A 112 6.96 48.36 -15.68
N PHE A 113 5.78 48.95 -15.49
CA PHE A 113 5.55 50.36 -15.75
C PHE A 113 5.82 51.25 -14.55
N ILE A 114 5.42 50.81 -13.35
CA ILE A 114 5.45 51.63 -12.12
C ILE A 114 6.71 51.32 -11.28
N ARG A 115 7.07 50.04 -11.14
CA ARG A 115 8.09 49.61 -10.17
C ARG A 115 9.48 49.50 -10.77
N LEU A 116 9.59 49.02 -12.01
CA LEU A 116 10.90 48.82 -12.65
C LEU A 116 11.75 50.10 -12.68
N PRO A 117 11.22 51.29 -13.04
CA PRO A 117 11.99 52.53 -13.01
C PRO A 117 12.43 52.90 -11.58
N TYR A 118 11.52 52.78 -10.61
CA TYR A 118 11.79 53.04 -9.19
C TYR A 118 12.92 52.18 -8.61
N ILE A 119 12.88 50.85 -8.84
CA ILE A 119 13.93 49.93 -8.37
C ILE A 119 15.28 50.29 -9.01
N THR A 120 15.25 50.64 -10.31
CA THR A 120 16.46 51.02 -11.05
C THR A 120 17.07 52.30 -10.49
N GLY A 121 16.26 53.28 -10.08
CA GLY A 121 16.72 54.51 -9.41
C GLY A 121 17.29 54.27 -8.02
N GLN A 122 16.69 53.36 -7.23
CA GLN A 122 17.15 53.04 -5.87
C GLN A 122 18.44 52.21 -5.85
N ALA A 123 18.46 51.10 -6.59
CA ALA A 123 19.53 50.11 -6.53
C ALA A 123 20.63 50.33 -7.59
N GLY A 124 20.35 51.12 -8.63
CA GLY A 124 21.20 51.24 -9.81
C GLY A 124 21.10 50.01 -10.73
N ILE A 125 21.70 50.12 -11.92
CA ILE A 125 21.52 49.12 -12.99
C ILE A 125 22.04 47.73 -12.59
N TRP A 126 23.27 47.64 -12.06
CA TRP A 126 23.90 46.33 -11.76
C TRP A 126 23.19 45.55 -10.66
N MET A 127 22.78 46.21 -9.57
CA MET A 127 22.04 45.53 -8.50
C MET A 127 20.61 45.18 -8.95
N THR A 128 19.98 46.03 -9.77
CA THR A 128 18.68 45.71 -10.35
C THR A 128 18.76 44.50 -11.30
N MET A 129 19.85 44.36 -12.08
CA MET A 129 20.11 43.17 -12.89
C MET A 129 20.27 41.91 -12.02
N LEU A 130 20.95 42.00 -10.86
CA LEU A 130 21.08 40.90 -9.92
C LEU A 130 19.73 40.50 -9.31
N ILE A 131 18.91 41.47 -8.90
CA ILE A 131 17.56 41.24 -8.38
C ILE A 131 16.70 40.52 -9.43
N LEU A 132 16.72 41.01 -10.68
CA LEU A 132 16.02 40.34 -11.77
C LEU A 132 16.55 38.93 -12.02
N PHE A 133 17.86 38.74 -12.00
CA PHE A 133 18.47 37.42 -12.21
C PHE A 133 18.01 36.42 -11.15
N LEU A 134 18.07 36.79 -9.86
CA LEU A 134 17.64 35.92 -8.75
C LEU A 134 16.15 35.58 -8.84
N SER A 135 15.30 36.56 -9.16
CA SER A 135 13.87 36.32 -9.37
C SER A 135 13.61 35.39 -10.55
N LYS A 136 14.22 35.66 -11.72
CA LYS A 136 14.03 34.83 -12.91
C LYS A 136 14.58 33.43 -12.72
N LEU A 137 15.73 33.26 -12.06
CA LEU A 137 16.29 31.96 -11.70
C LEU A 137 15.31 31.14 -10.86
N THR A 138 14.74 31.75 -9.80
CA THR A 138 13.73 31.10 -8.95
C THR A 138 12.55 30.61 -9.78
N THR A 139 12.08 31.41 -10.73
CA THR A 139 10.93 31.04 -11.57
C THR A 139 11.25 30.01 -12.64
N VAL A 140 12.47 30.00 -13.17
CA VAL A 140 12.95 28.96 -14.08
C VAL A 140 13.02 27.62 -13.36
N LEU A 141 13.61 27.57 -12.16
CA LEU A 141 13.69 26.35 -11.35
C LEU A 141 12.30 25.78 -11.06
N THR A 142 11.35 26.61 -10.66
CA THR A 142 9.97 26.18 -10.44
C THR A 142 9.26 25.75 -11.72
N THR A 143 9.56 26.38 -12.86
CA THR A 143 9.03 25.96 -14.16
C THR A 143 9.59 24.62 -14.62
N LEU A 144 10.84 24.28 -14.28
CA LEU A 144 11.41 22.96 -14.55
C LEU A 144 10.70 21.87 -13.73
N SER A 145 10.45 22.12 -12.44
CA SER A 145 9.66 21.22 -11.58
C SER A 145 8.22 21.05 -12.10
N MET A 146 7.57 22.16 -12.47
CA MET A 146 6.23 22.09 -13.04
C MET A 146 6.21 21.37 -14.40
N SER A 147 7.25 21.51 -15.22
CA SER A 147 7.39 20.79 -16.50
C SER A 147 7.57 19.28 -16.28
N ALA A 148 8.25 18.89 -15.20
CA ALA A 148 8.37 17.49 -14.79
C ALA A 148 7.00 16.91 -14.41
N ILE A 149 6.21 17.65 -13.63
CA ILE A 149 4.83 17.28 -13.28
C ILE A 149 3.96 17.18 -14.53
N ALA A 150 4.01 18.16 -15.43
CA ALA A 150 3.20 18.19 -16.65
C ALA A 150 3.57 17.11 -17.69
N THR A 151 4.77 16.54 -17.60
CA THR A 151 5.23 15.42 -18.44
C THR A 151 5.08 14.07 -17.76
N ASN A 152 4.55 14.04 -16.53
CA ASN A 152 4.28 12.81 -15.80
C ASN A 152 2.87 12.29 -16.08
N GLY A 153 2.77 11.24 -16.90
CA GLY A 153 1.49 10.59 -17.23
C GLY A 153 0.58 11.39 -18.16
N THR A 154 -0.70 10.99 -18.22
CA THR A 154 -1.72 11.65 -19.06
C THR A 154 -2.35 12.82 -18.30
N VAL A 155 -2.06 14.04 -18.74
CA VAL A 155 -2.66 15.26 -18.17
C VAL A 155 -4.13 15.34 -18.60
N GLN A 156 -5.05 14.99 -17.69
CA GLN A 156 -6.49 15.16 -17.91
C GLN A 156 -6.95 16.59 -17.51
N ALA A 157 -8.17 16.96 -17.91
CA ALA A 157 -8.72 18.30 -17.77
C ALA A 157 -8.97 18.69 -16.30
N GLY A 158 -8.01 19.36 -15.65
CA GLY A 158 -8.17 19.84 -14.27
C GLY A 158 -7.15 20.87 -13.77
N GLY A 159 -6.39 21.51 -14.66
CA GLY A 159 -5.40 22.52 -14.25
C GLY A 159 -4.15 21.94 -13.57
N PRO A 160 -3.25 22.79 -13.02
CA PRO A 160 -2.05 22.35 -12.31
C PRO A 160 -2.36 21.50 -11.06
N TYR A 161 -3.43 21.82 -10.35
CA TYR A 161 -3.83 21.10 -9.13
C TYR A 161 -4.17 19.64 -9.41
N PHE A 162 -4.93 19.34 -10.46
CA PHE A 162 -5.26 17.96 -10.81
C PHE A 162 -4.00 17.12 -11.13
N ILE A 163 -3.00 17.73 -11.77
CA ILE A 163 -1.73 17.05 -12.07
C ILE A 163 -0.92 16.85 -10.78
N ILE A 164 -1.02 17.76 -9.81
CA ILE A 164 -0.34 17.67 -8.50
C ILE A 164 -1.05 16.62 -7.61
N SER A 165 -2.37 16.70 -7.44
CA SER A 165 -3.14 15.83 -6.53
C SER A 165 -3.11 14.36 -6.94
N ARG A 166 -3.08 14.06 -8.24
CA ARG A 166 -2.94 12.67 -8.71
C ARG A 166 -1.54 12.09 -8.56
N ASN A 167 -0.51 12.92 -8.58
CA ASN A 167 0.87 12.45 -8.46
C ASN A 167 1.35 12.38 -6.99
N LEU A 168 0.83 13.25 -6.13
CA LEU A 168 1.24 13.40 -4.72
C LEU A 168 0.20 12.88 -3.73
N GLY A 169 -0.97 12.46 -4.21
CA GLY A 169 -2.12 12.15 -3.37
C GLY A 169 -2.94 13.40 -3.03
N VAL A 170 -4.20 13.18 -2.67
CA VAL A 170 -5.18 14.24 -2.37
C VAL A 170 -4.76 15.04 -1.13
N GLU A 171 -4.00 14.46 -0.19
CA GLU A 171 -3.51 15.14 1.01
C GLU A 171 -2.52 16.27 0.70
N LEU A 172 -1.40 15.91 0.04
CA LEU A 172 -0.36 16.86 -0.35
C LEU A 172 -0.86 17.79 -1.46
N GLY A 173 -1.60 17.23 -2.43
CA GLY A 173 -2.23 18.00 -3.50
C GLY A 173 -3.20 19.05 -2.95
N GLY A 174 -4.06 18.67 -2.00
CA GLY A 174 -5.02 19.55 -1.34
C GLY A 174 -4.36 20.76 -0.70
N ALA A 175 -3.35 20.55 0.15
CA ALA A 175 -2.64 21.64 0.82
C ALA A 175 -1.96 22.60 -0.17
N ILE A 176 -1.23 22.06 -1.15
CA ILE A 176 -0.54 22.85 -2.18
C ILE A 176 -1.55 23.61 -3.03
N GLY A 177 -2.65 22.97 -3.40
CA GLY A 177 -3.77 23.58 -4.13
C GLY A 177 -4.39 24.74 -3.36
N THR A 178 -4.64 24.59 -2.06
CA THR A 178 -5.19 25.65 -1.22
C THR A 178 -4.22 26.83 -1.09
N LEU A 179 -2.92 26.59 -0.91
CA LEU A 179 -1.91 27.66 -0.90
C LEU A 179 -1.83 28.39 -2.24
N PHE A 180 -1.94 27.64 -3.34
CA PHE A 180 -1.97 28.22 -4.69
C PHE A 180 -3.23 29.06 -4.93
N TYR A 181 -4.37 28.62 -4.42
CA TYR A 181 -5.62 29.38 -4.45
C TYR A 181 -5.50 30.71 -3.71
N LEU A 182 -4.99 30.70 -2.47
CA LEU A 182 -4.82 31.92 -1.70
C LEU A 182 -3.85 32.90 -2.38
N GLY A 183 -2.68 32.41 -2.84
CA GLY A 183 -1.69 33.25 -3.53
C GLY A 183 -2.24 33.89 -4.81
N THR A 184 -2.96 33.15 -5.64
CA THR A 184 -3.56 33.67 -6.88
C THR A 184 -4.73 34.63 -6.63
N THR A 185 -5.49 34.41 -5.56
CA THR A 185 -6.60 35.30 -5.16
C THR A 185 -6.09 36.65 -4.67
N ILE A 186 -5.06 36.66 -3.81
CA ILE A 186 -4.46 37.91 -3.32
C ILE A 186 -3.74 38.63 -4.49
N ALA A 187 -3.13 37.92 -5.44
CA ALA A 187 -2.53 38.54 -6.62
C ALA A 187 -3.52 39.37 -7.46
N ALA A 188 -4.78 38.93 -7.56
CA ALA A 188 -5.81 39.68 -8.28
C ALA A 188 -6.03 41.07 -7.68
N SER A 189 -5.97 41.20 -6.35
CA SER A 189 -6.11 42.48 -5.64
C SER A 189 -4.98 43.46 -5.97
N LEU A 190 -3.73 42.99 -6.10
CA LEU A 190 -2.58 43.82 -6.46
C LEU A 190 -2.71 44.41 -7.86
N TYR A 191 -3.19 43.63 -8.81
CA TYR A 191 -3.43 44.15 -10.15
C TYR A 191 -4.57 45.18 -10.17
N VAL A 192 -5.64 44.96 -9.40
CA VAL A 192 -6.74 45.94 -9.29
C VAL A 192 -6.26 47.25 -8.65
N LEU A 193 -5.49 47.19 -7.57
CA LEU A 193 -4.92 48.37 -6.93
C LEU A 193 -3.96 49.12 -7.86
N GLY A 194 -3.14 48.41 -8.62
CA GLY A 194 -2.27 49.02 -9.62
C GLY A 194 -3.03 49.73 -10.74
N ALA A 195 -4.19 49.21 -11.17
CA ALA A 195 -5.07 49.91 -12.10
C ALA A 195 -5.67 51.18 -11.49
N VAL A 196 -6.12 51.09 -10.24
CA VAL A 196 -6.73 52.21 -9.51
C VAL A 196 -5.75 53.34 -9.23
N GLU A 197 -4.50 53.05 -8.90
CA GLU A 197 -3.45 54.06 -8.69
C GLU A 197 -3.27 54.93 -9.94
N VAL A 198 -3.26 54.32 -11.13
CA VAL A 198 -3.16 55.06 -12.41
C VAL A 198 -4.45 55.80 -12.76
N ILE A 199 -5.61 55.19 -12.55
CA ILE A 199 -6.91 55.85 -12.81
C ILE A 199 -7.06 57.07 -11.91
N SER A 200 -6.73 56.96 -10.63
CA SER A 200 -6.81 58.09 -9.70
C SER A 200 -5.82 59.17 -10.08
N ALA A 201 -4.57 58.84 -10.39
CA ALA A 201 -3.57 59.81 -10.84
C ALA A 201 -3.97 60.54 -12.14
N ALA A 202 -4.84 59.95 -12.97
CA ALA A 202 -5.30 60.56 -14.21
C ALA A 202 -6.57 61.41 -14.07
N PHE A 203 -7.44 61.16 -13.07
CA PHE A 203 -8.79 61.74 -13.01
C PHE A 203 -9.18 62.41 -11.69
N THR A 204 -8.50 62.16 -10.56
CA THR A 204 -8.93 62.65 -9.23
C THR A 204 -7.77 62.98 -8.29
N ASP A 205 -7.74 64.21 -7.74
CA ASP A 205 -6.79 64.69 -6.71
C ASP A 205 -7.23 64.39 -5.25
N GLU A 206 -8.28 63.59 -5.05
CA GLU A 206 -8.98 63.42 -3.76
C GLU A 206 -8.63 62.13 -2.97
N ALA A 207 -8.89 62.17 -1.65
CA ALA A 207 -8.31 61.34 -0.58
C ALA A 207 -8.50 59.80 -0.67
N GLY A 208 -7.66 59.06 0.07
CA GLY A 208 -7.48 57.61 0.04
C GLY A 208 -8.72 56.71 0.24
N TYR A 209 -9.83 57.23 0.78
CA TYR A 209 -11.12 56.50 0.83
C TYR A 209 -11.70 56.24 -0.56
N VAL A 210 -11.47 57.15 -1.52
CA VAL A 210 -11.91 57.00 -2.92
C VAL A 210 -11.17 55.84 -3.58
N MET A 211 -9.87 55.66 -3.31
CA MET A 211 -9.08 54.54 -3.83
C MET A 211 -9.57 53.17 -3.30
N GLN A 212 -9.94 53.11 -2.02
CA GLN A 212 -10.51 51.90 -1.42
C GLN A 212 -11.85 51.54 -2.07
N LEU A 213 -12.76 52.52 -2.21
CA LEU A 213 -14.06 52.28 -2.82
C LEU A 213 -13.94 51.89 -4.30
N LEU A 214 -13.07 52.57 -5.05
CA LEU A 214 -12.84 52.30 -6.46
C LEU A 214 -12.21 50.91 -6.68
N SER A 215 -11.24 50.51 -5.84
CA SER A 215 -10.61 49.18 -5.94
C SER A 215 -11.56 48.04 -5.59
N VAL A 216 -12.38 48.19 -4.55
CA VAL A 216 -13.44 47.22 -4.22
C VAL A 216 -14.48 47.17 -5.33
N GLY A 217 -14.96 48.33 -5.81
CA GLY A 217 -15.91 48.42 -6.91
C GLY A 217 -15.39 47.74 -8.19
N LEU A 218 -14.15 48.03 -8.58
CA LEU A 218 -13.51 47.43 -9.75
C LEU A 218 -13.31 45.92 -9.60
N MET A 219 -12.94 45.43 -8.42
CA MET A 219 -12.83 43.99 -8.14
C MET A 219 -14.18 43.27 -8.25
N LEU A 220 -15.26 43.88 -7.74
CA LEU A 220 -16.62 43.34 -7.87
C LEU A 220 -17.10 43.33 -9.33
N CYS A 221 -16.79 44.38 -10.10
CA CYS A 221 -17.07 44.42 -11.54
C CYS A 221 -16.34 43.30 -12.29
N ILE A 222 -15.05 43.08 -12.01
CA ILE A 222 -14.28 41.97 -12.60
C ILE A 222 -14.90 40.62 -12.23
N THR A 223 -15.29 40.45 -10.96
CA THR A 223 -15.94 39.22 -10.48
C THR A 223 -17.26 38.97 -11.22
N LEU A 224 -18.05 40.01 -11.46
CA LEU A 224 -19.29 39.93 -12.23
C LEU A 224 -19.03 39.54 -13.69
N ILE A 225 -18.04 40.15 -14.35
CA ILE A 225 -17.64 39.82 -15.73
C ILE A 225 -17.23 38.34 -15.83
N VAL A 226 -16.41 37.85 -14.89
CA VAL A 226 -16.01 36.43 -14.84
C VAL A 226 -17.22 35.53 -14.58
N GLY A 227 -18.16 35.95 -13.74
CA GLY A 227 -19.39 35.23 -13.41
C GLY A 227 -20.38 35.10 -14.58
N VAL A 228 -20.48 36.12 -15.45
CA VAL A 228 -21.30 36.06 -16.68
C VAL A 228 -20.73 35.03 -17.67
N GLY A 229 -19.41 34.89 -17.73
CA GLY A 229 -18.78 33.75 -18.40
C GLY A 229 -17.35 34.00 -18.86
N VAL A 230 -16.51 32.98 -18.67
CA VAL A 230 -15.07 32.97 -19.02
C VAL A 230 -14.81 33.20 -20.53
N ARG A 231 -15.80 32.94 -21.38
CA ARG A 231 -15.71 33.17 -22.83
C ARG A 231 -15.40 34.63 -23.17
N TYR A 232 -16.06 35.58 -22.51
CA TYR A 232 -15.87 37.01 -22.75
C TYR A 232 -14.48 37.47 -22.28
N VAL A 233 -14.01 36.94 -21.15
CA VAL A 233 -12.65 37.21 -20.64
C VAL A 233 -11.59 36.77 -21.65
N ASN A 234 -11.75 35.58 -22.24
CA ASN A 234 -10.80 35.05 -23.23
C ASN A 234 -10.83 35.82 -24.56
N MET A 235 -12.00 36.32 -24.96
CA MET A 235 -12.14 37.16 -26.15
C MET A 235 -11.50 38.54 -25.94
N GLY A 236 -11.73 39.17 -24.78
CA GLY A 236 -11.17 40.48 -24.43
C GLY A 236 -9.66 40.47 -24.16
N ALA A 237 -9.10 39.33 -23.73
CA ALA A 237 -7.68 39.21 -23.39
C ALA A 237 -6.74 39.59 -24.56
N ALA A 238 -7.09 39.25 -25.80
CA ALA A 238 -6.30 39.59 -26.98
C ALA A 238 -6.26 41.11 -27.24
N LEU A 239 -7.40 41.80 -27.05
CA LEU A 239 -7.49 43.26 -27.19
C LEU A 239 -6.65 43.95 -26.12
N LEU A 240 -6.78 43.53 -24.85
CA LEU A 240 -5.99 44.08 -23.76
C LEU A 240 -4.49 43.90 -23.99
N LEU A 241 -4.08 42.72 -24.48
CA LEU A 241 -2.68 42.46 -24.81
C LEU A 241 -2.16 43.35 -25.94
N TRP A 242 -2.99 43.65 -26.94
CA TRP A 242 -2.61 44.57 -28.04
C TRP A 242 -2.37 45.99 -27.54
N LEU A 243 -3.22 46.50 -26.63
CA LEU A 243 -3.01 47.79 -25.97
C LEU A 243 -1.70 47.85 -25.17
N VAL A 244 -1.34 46.75 -24.50
CA VAL A 244 -0.07 46.64 -23.77
C VAL A 244 1.13 46.68 -24.71
N PHE A 245 1.09 46.00 -25.85
CA PHE A 245 2.19 46.09 -26.82
C PHE A 245 2.34 47.50 -27.39
N PHE A 246 1.23 48.18 -27.66
CA PHE A 246 1.26 49.54 -28.18
C PHE A 246 1.80 50.54 -27.15
N SER A 247 1.45 50.39 -25.86
CA SER A 247 2.03 51.22 -24.80
C SER A 247 3.52 50.95 -24.60
N LEU A 248 3.96 49.69 -24.65
CA LEU A 248 5.39 49.36 -24.58
C LEU A 248 6.17 49.98 -25.74
N GLY A 249 5.64 49.94 -26.97
CA GLY A 249 6.24 50.59 -28.13
C GLY A 249 6.33 52.13 -28.01
N SER A 250 5.31 52.74 -27.40
CA SER A 250 5.29 54.18 -27.10
C SER A 250 6.37 54.58 -26.08
N ILE A 251 6.60 53.76 -25.04
CA ILE A 251 7.67 53.98 -24.07
C ILE A 251 9.06 53.77 -24.71
N THR A 252 9.25 52.71 -25.49
CA THR A 252 10.56 52.44 -26.11
C THR A 252 10.96 53.57 -27.07
N LEU A 253 10.03 54.01 -27.93
CA LEU A 253 10.29 55.13 -28.83
C LEU A 253 10.50 56.44 -28.07
N GLY A 254 9.69 56.70 -27.04
CA GLY A 254 9.86 57.84 -26.14
C GLY A 254 11.23 57.90 -25.48
N LEU A 255 11.71 56.78 -24.92
CA LEU A 255 13.04 56.66 -24.31
C LEU A 255 14.17 56.90 -25.30
N ILE A 256 14.06 56.39 -26.54
CA ILE A 256 15.07 56.60 -27.58
C ILE A 256 15.13 58.09 -27.99
N LEU A 257 13.97 58.73 -28.16
CA LEU A 257 13.88 60.15 -28.48
C LEU A 257 14.33 61.06 -27.31
N PHE A 258 14.09 60.63 -26.07
CA PHE A 258 14.58 61.30 -24.86
C PHE A 258 16.10 61.20 -24.73
N ALA A 259 16.66 60.01 -24.90
CA ALA A 259 18.11 59.78 -24.85
C ALA A 259 18.85 60.61 -25.93
N SER A 260 18.30 60.66 -27.16
CA SER A 260 18.85 61.48 -28.26
C SER A 260 18.69 62.99 -28.08
N GLY A 261 17.88 63.44 -27.11
CA GLY A 261 17.62 64.86 -26.84
C GLY A 261 16.65 65.53 -27.82
N VAL A 262 15.98 64.75 -28.68
CA VAL A 262 15.01 65.25 -29.66
C VAL A 262 13.65 65.53 -29.02
N TYR A 263 13.30 64.82 -27.96
CA TYR A 263 12.01 64.91 -27.27
C TYR A 263 12.20 64.83 -25.76
N THR A 264 11.76 65.82 -25.00
CA THR A 264 11.84 65.80 -23.53
C THR A 264 10.59 65.26 -22.85
N GLY A 265 9.50 65.05 -23.60
CA GLY A 265 8.22 64.65 -23.01
C GLY A 265 7.70 65.65 -21.99
N HIS A 266 7.12 65.14 -20.90
CA HIS A 266 6.75 65.93 -19.72
C HIS A 266 7.88 66.02 -18.69
N LEU A 267 9.08 65.52 -19.03
CA LEU A 267 10.29 65.61 -18.22
C LEU A 267 11.09 66.86 -18.60
N THR A 268 11.98 67.30 -17.70
CA THR A 268 12.86 68.45 -17.97
C THR A 268 14.16 68.00 -18.63
N SER A 269 14.84 68.91 -19.35
CA SER A 269 16.16 68.61 -19.93
C SER A 269 17.23 68.32 -18.86
N ALA A 270 17.00 68.72 -17.60
CA ALA A 270 17.88 68.43 -16.47
C ALA A 270 17.76 66.96 -16.00
N ASP A 271 16.63 66.31 -16.26
CA ASP A 271 16.41 64.89 -15.93
C ASP A 271 17.16 63.94 -16.89
N ARG A 272 17.74 64.47 -17.98
CA ARG A 272 18.51 63.69 -18.95
C ARG A 272 19.99 63.62 -18.55
N VAL A 273 20.31 62.66 -17.70
CA VAL A 273 21.68 62.41 -17.21
C VAL A 273 22.18 61.04 -17.66
N PRO A 274 23.15 61.00 -18.61
CA PRO A 274 23.63 59.74 -19.12
C PRO A 274 24.52 59.03 -18.08
N PHE A 275 24.26 57.74 -17.88
CA PHE A 275 25.08 56.83 -17.06
C PHE A 275 25.16 57.11 -15.55
N GLU A 276 24.30 57.99 -14.98
CA GLU A 276 24.36 58.29 -13.53
C GLU A 276 24.01 57.07 -12.66
N ASN A 277 23.05 56.23 -13.09
CA ASN A 277 22.56 55.07 -12.32
C ASN A 277 23.47 53.83 -12.38
N PHE A 278 24.72 53.95 -12.84
CA PHE A 278 25.62 52.80 -12.99
C PHE A 278 26.12 52.24 -11.66
N LYS A 279 26.28 53.08 -10.63
CA LYS A 279 26.75 52.65 -9.32
C LYS A 279 25.58 52.50 -8.35
N PRO A 280 25.56 51.47 -7.49
CA PRO A 280 24.56 51.37 -6.42
C PRO A 280 24.81 52.49 -5.41
N ARG A 281 23.76 53.24 -5.05
CA ARG A 281 23.83 54.35 -4.07
C ARG A 281 23.14 54.02 -2.74
N TYR A 282 22.04 53.26 -2.77
CA TYR A 282 21.32 52.83 -1.57
C TYR A 282 21.07 51.32 -1.57
N LEU A 283 21.13 50.71 -0.39
CA LEU A 283 20.91 49.28 -0.16
C LEU A 283 19.62 49.13 0.65
N THR A 284 18.45 49.15 0.01
CA THR A 284 17.20 48.89 0.74
C THR A 284 16.14 48.17 -0.09
N ASP A 285 15.62 47.14 0.57
CA ASP A 285 14.46 46.26 0.34
C ASP A 285 14.27 45.60 -1.06
N PRO A 286 14.69 44.32 -1.24
CA PRO A 286 14.57 43.59 -2.51
C PRO A 286 13.13 43.17 -2.90
N GLY A 287 12.10 43.85 -2.39
CA GLY A 287 10.69 43.45 -2.46
C GLY A 287 9.98 43.54 -3.81
N ALA A 288 10.68 43.58 -4.95
CA ALA A 288 10.05 43.87 -6.23
C ALA A 288 10.45 42.93 -7.37
N ALA A 289 10.01 41.67 -7.27
CA ALA A 289 9.96 40.78 -8.44
C ALA A 289 8.99 39.59 -8.25
N THR A 290 7.68 39.85 -8.30
CA THR A 290 6.61 38.83 -8.22
C THR A 290 5.72 38.78 -9.45
N GLY A 291 5.18 37.60 -9.80
CA GLY A 291 4.00 37.49 -10.68
C GLY A 291 4.08 36.53 -11.87
N ILE A 292 4.80 35.40 -11.78
CA ILE A 292 5.17 34.63 -12.99
C ILE A 292 4.24 33.44 -13.34
N MET A 293 3.25 33.09 -12.50
CA MET A 293 2.61 31.77 -12.58
C MET A 293 1.24 31.61 -13.27
N ALA A 294 0.62 32.61 -13.91
CA ALA A 294 -0.78 32.39 -14.36
C ALA A 294 -0.98 31.55 -15.63
N GLY A 295 0.02 31.35 -16.50
CA GLY A 295 -0.27 30.67 -17.78
C GLY A 295 -0.34 29.13 -17.72
N CYS A 296 -0.05 28.52 -16.56
CA CYS A 296 -0.19 27.08 -16.35
C CYS A 296 -1.64 26.67 -16.01
N ASN A 297 -2.48 27.66 -15.69
CA ASN A 297 -3.89 27.48 -15.30
C ASN A 297 -4.84 27.10 -16.45
N ARG A 298 -4.34 26.98 -17.70
CA ARG A 298 -5.13 26.62 -18.90
C ARG A 298 -4.84 25.23 -19.47
N SER A 299 -4.24 24.32 -18.67
CA SER A 299 -3.80 23.01 -19.15
C SER A 299 -4.90 22.14 -19.79
N ALA A 300 -6.16 22.31 -19.36
CA ALA A 300 -7.31 21.53 -19.82
C ALA A 300 -7.75 21.80 -21.27
N VAL A 301 -7.40 22.96 -21.85
CA VAL A 301 -7.87 23.40 -23.18
C VAL A 301 -6.80 23.21 -24.27
N LEU A 302 -5.65 22.62 -23.90
CA LEU A 302 -4.51 22.44 -24.80
C LEU A 302 -4.62 21.16 -25.62
N HIS A 303 -4.12 21.21 -26.86
CA HIS A 303 -4.02 20.01 -27.70
C HIS A 303 -3.06 18.97 -27.11
N ASN A 304 -1.87 19.42 -26.69
CA ASN A 304 -0.82 18.58 -26.10
C ASN A 304 -0.21 19.27 -24.86
N PRO A 305 -0.80 19.12 -23.66
CA PRO A 305 -0.35 19.80 -22.45
C PRO A 305 1.11 19.49 -22.08
N GLY A 306 1.54 18.22 -22.13
CA GLY A 306 2.90 17.82 -21.77
C GLY A 306 4.02 18.43 -22.63
N ARG A 307 3.72 18.86 -23.88
CA ARG A 307 4.68 19.57 -24.74
C ARG A 307 4.48 21.08 -24.72
N SER A 308 3.23 21.54 -24.65
CA SER A 308 2.89 22.96 -24.74
C SER A 308 3.22 23.72 -23.45
N ILE A 309 3.03 23.11 -22.28
CA ILE A 309 3.29 23.76 -20.98
C ILE A 309 4.78 24.08 -20.82
N PRO A 310 5.72 23.11 -20.93
CA PRO A 310 7.14 23.41 -20.71
C PRO A 310 7.69 24.45 -21.69
N LYS A 311 7.36 24.31 -22.99
CA LYS A 311 7.86 25.22 -24.02
C LYS A 311 7.23 26.61 -23.90
N GLY A 312 5.91 26.68 -23.73
CA GLY A 312 5.19 27.96 -23.67
C GLY A 312 5.61 28.80 -22.48
N THR A 313 5.72 28.20 -21.29
CA THR A 313 6.08 28.91 -20.06
C THR A 313 7.54 29.36 -20.07
N LEU A 314 8.49 28.51 -20.49
CA LEU A 314 9.91 28.89 -20.57
C LEU A 314 10.16 30.02 -21.57
N TRP A 315 9.54 29.97 -22.76
CA TRP A 315 9.66 31.07 -23.74
C TRP A 315 9.04 32.37 -23.23
N ALA A 316 7.94 32.31 -22.48
CA ALA A 316 7.33 33.50 -21.88
C ALA A 316 8.22 34.12 -20.79
N ILE A 317 8.84 33.30 -19.94
CA ILE A 317 9.80 33.77 -18.93
C ILE A 317 11.03 34.41 -19.60
N ALA A 318 11.58 33.78 -20.64
CA ALA A 318 12.72 34.32 -21.38
C ALA A 318 12.37 35.65 -22.07
N ALA A 319 11.25 35.72 -22.79
CA ALA A 319 10.81 36.92 -23.49
C ALA A 319 10.58 38.09 -22.52
N THR A 320 9.95 37.83 -21.37
CA THR A 320 9.74 38.88 -20.37
C THR A 320 11.03 39.29 -19.67
N ALA A 321 11.93 38.34 -19.37
CA ALA A 321 13.25 38.68 -18.80
C ALA A 321 14.04 39.62 -19.71
N LEU A 322 14.05 39.36 -21.02
CA LEU A 322 14.68 40.25 -22.01
C LEU A 322 14.02 41.63 -22.04
N LEU A 323 12.69 41.69 -21.96
CA LEU A 323 11.95 42.95 -21.91
C LEU A 323 12.27 43.76 -20.65
N TYR A 324 12.30 43.12 -19.47
CA TYR A 324 12.68 43.79 -18.21
C TYR A 324 14.12 44.32 -18.25
N LEU A 325 15.06 43.55 -18.80
CA LEU A 325 16.46 43.98 -18.98
C LEU A 325 16.55 45.18 -19.93
N PHE A 326 15.79 45.16 -21.03
CA PHE A 326 15.74 46.25 -21.99
C PHE A 326 15.25 47.55 -21.33
N PHE A 327 14.08 47.55 -20.68
CA PHE A 327 13.54 48.76 -20.07
C PHE A 327 14.41 49.27 -18.92
N MET A 328 14.92 48.38 -18.06
CA MET A 328 15.86 48.76 -17.00
C MET A 328 17.09 49.47 -17.57
N TRP A 329 17.71 48.90 -18.61
CA TRP A 329 18.89 49.50 -19.23
C TRP A 329 18.61 50.89 -19.76
N PHE A 330 17.50 51.08 -20.49
CA PHE A 330 17.15 52.38 -21.07
C PHE A 330 16.74 53.43 -20.03
N PHE A 331 15.92 53.07 -19.03
CA PHE A 331 15.58 53.99 -17.93
C PHE A 331 16.82 54.37 -17.12
N GLY A 332 17.64 53.39 -16.73
CA GLY A 332 18.85 53.64 -15.95
C GLY A 332 19.91 54.45 -16.69
N CYS A 333 20.03 54.30 -18.02
CA CYS A 333 21.00 55.06 -18.81
C CYS A 333 20.53 56.46 -19.19
N SER A 334 19.21 56.73 -19.20
CA SER A 334 18.67 57.96 -19.83
C SER A 334 18.07 58.95 -18.84
N VAL A 335 17.53 58.49 -17.70
CA VAL A 335 16.77 59.30 -16.74
C VAL A 335 17.51 59.43 -15.41
N ALA A 336 17.44 60.61 -14.79
CA ALA A 336 18.03 60.89 -13.48
C ALA A 336 17.41 60.04 -12.36
N TYR A 337 18.25 59.66 -11.39
CA TYR A 337 17.84 58.79 -10.28
C TYR A 337 16.78 59.44 -9.38
N GLY A 338 16.87 60.76 -9.14
CA GLY A 338 15.87 61.49 -8.34
C GLY A 338 14.48 61.39 -8.95
N THR A 339 14.39 61.64 -10.26
CA THR A 339 13.15 61.51 -11.04
C THR A 339 12.63 60.07 -11.08
N LEU A 340 13.52 59.08 -11.18
CA LEU A 340 13.15 57.66 -11.09
C LEU A 340 12.56 57.26 -9.72
N ILE A 341 12.98 57.92 -8.64
CA ILE A 341 12.54 57.63 -7.27
C ILE A 341 11.26 58.40 -6.92
N ASP A 342 11.21 59.69 -7.25
CA ASP A 342 10.14 60.60 -6.84
C ASP A 342 8.88 60.42 -7.68
N ASP A 343 9.02 60.09 -8.97
CA ASP A 343 7.91 59.92 -9.90
C ASP A 343 7.65 58.45 -10.24
N LYS A 344 6.68 57.85 -9.55
CA LYS A 344 6.21 56.48 -9.80
C LYS A 344 5.68 56.26 -11.23
N LEU A 345 5.28 57.31 -11.95
CA LEU A 345 4.71 57.25 -13.30
C LEU A 345 5.68 57.79 -14.36
N VAL A 346 6.99 57.78 -14.11
CA VAL A 346 8.00 58.27 -15.07
C VAL A 346 7.87 57.64 -16.47
N ALA A 347 7.42 56.39 -16.55
CA ALA A 347 7.18 55.68 -17.80
C ALA A 347 6.08 56.33 -18.66
N MET A 348 5.11 56.99 -18.03
CA MET A 348 4.07 57.78 -18.69
C MET A 348 4.62 59.11 -19.20
N HIS A 349 5.47 59.79 -18.42
CA HIS A 349 6.00 61.11 -18.78
C HIS A 349 7.03 61.09 -19.92
N VAL A 350 7.75 59.98 -20.09
CA VAL A 350 8.72 59.79 -21.20
C VAL A 350 8.06 59.35 -22.51
N ALA A 351 6.80 58.94 -22.47
CA ALA A 351 6.14 58.27 -23.60
C ALA A 351 5.85 59.20 -24.78
N TRP A 352 6.05 58.69 -26.01
CA TRP A 352 5.70 59.40 -27.24
C TRP A 352 4.60 58.64 -28.00
N PRO A 353 3.59 59.29 -28.62
CA PRO A 353 3.38 60.74 -28.70
C PRO A 353 2.61 61.34 -27.51
N THR A 354 1.86 60.55 -26.75
CA THR A 354 1.04 61.02 -25.63
C THR A 354 1.20 60.15 -24.37
N PRO A 355 1.20 60.76 -23.17
CA PRO A 355 1.37 60.03 -21.91
C PRO A 355 0.16 59.12 -21.59
N TYR A 356 -1.06 59.55 -21.96
CA TYR A 356 -2.28 58.79 -21.72
C TYR A 356 -2.31 57.42 -22.40
N LEU A 357 -1.54 57.23 -23.48
CA LEU A 357 -1.42 55.93 -24.14
C LEU A 357 -0.80 54.88 -23.22
N VAL A 358 0.17 55.28 -22.41
CA VAL A 358 0.79 54.42 -21.39
C VAL A 358 -0.17 54.19 -20.23
N ALA A 359 -0.91 55.20 -19.79
CA ALA A 359 -1.93 55.04 -18.75
C ALA A 359 -2.98 53.97 -19.14
N VAL A 360 -3.52 54.04 -20.37
CA VAL A 360 -4.44 53.01 -20.90
C VAL A 360 -3.78 51.64 -20.96
N GLY A 361 -2.50 51.57 -21.35
CA GLY A 361 -1.72 50.33 -21.36
C GLY A 361 -1.55 49.71 -19.97
N ILE A 362 -1.26 50.51 -18.94
CA ILE A 362 -1.09 50.05 -17.56
C ILE A 362 -2.41 49.51 -17.01
N VAL A 363 -3.52 50.23 -17.24
CA VAL A 363 -4.87 49.79 -16.84
C VAL A 363 -5.24 48.50 -17.58
N ALA A 364 -4.99 48.41 -18.89
CA ALA A 364 -5.26 47.21 -19.69
C ALA A 364 -4.46 45.99 -19.24
N ALA A 365 -3.16 46.16 -18.94
CA ALA A 365 -2.30 45.11 -18.39
C ALA A 365 -2.85 44.58 -17.06
N SER A 366 -3.20 45.51 -16.16
CA SER A 366 -3.66 45.23 -14.81
C SER A 366 -5.02 44.54 -14.79
N LEU A 367 -6.01 45.05 -15.54
CA LEU A 367 -7.33 44.42 -15.67
C LEU A 367 -7.24 43.04 -16.31
N GLY A 368 -6.38 42.88 -17.34
CA GLY A 368 -6.15 41.59 -17.99
C GLY A 368 -5.59 40.54 -17.03
N ALA A 369 -4.57 40.91 -16.23
CA ALA A 369 -3.96 40.02 -15.25
C ALA A 369 -4.93 39.68 -14.09
N ALA A 370 -5.70 40.67 -13.60
CA ALA A 370 -6.72 40.48 -12.56
C ALA A 370 -7.80 39.48 -13.00
N MET A 371 -8.36 39.65 -14.21
CA MET A 371 -9.37 38.73 -14.74
C MET A 371 -8.85 37.29 -14.88
N GLN A 372 -7.60 37.11 -15.29
CA GLN A 372 -6.99 35.78 -15.39
C GLN A 372 -6.78 35.14 -14.01
N CYS A 373 -6.37 35.93 -13.00
CA CYS A 373 -6.18 35.43 -11.64
C CYS A 373 -7.52 34.99 -11.01
N VAL A 374 -8.58 35.78 -11.14
CA VAL A 374 -9.92 35.43 -10.62
C VAL A 374 -10.48 34.18 -11.32
N THR A 375 -10.31 34.08 -12.64
CA THR A 375 -10.72 32.89 -13.41
C THR A 375 -9.93 31.64 -12.99
N GLY A 376 -8.61 31.77 -12.83
CA GLY A 376 -7.75 30.65 -12.43
C GLY A 376 -8.01 30.18 -11.00
N ALA A 377 -8.11 31.11 -10.06
CA ALA A 377 -8.35 30.83 -8.65
C ALA A 377 -9.72 30.19 -8.40
N SER A 378 -10.78 30.69 -9.04
CA SER A 378 -12.13 30.10 -8.91
C SER A 378 -12.22 28.68 -9.49
N SER A 379 -11.53 28.41 -10.61
CA SER A 379 -11.45 27.06 -11.19
C SER A 379 -10.67 26.11 -10.28
N LEU A 380 -9.59 26.59 -9.67
CA LEU A 380 -8.77 25.85 -8.73
C LEU A 380 -9.55 25.50 -7.44
N LEU A 381 -10.30 26.46 -6.88
CA LEU A 381 -11.12 26.25 -5.70
C LEU A 381 -12.19 25.18 -5.95
N ALA A 382 -12.86 25.22 -7.10
CA ALA A 382 -13.85 24.22 -7.46
C ALA A 382 -13.23 22.83 -7.63
N ALA A 383 -12.05 22.71 -8.24
CA ALA A 383 -11.34 21.44 -8.38
C ALA A 383 -10.96 20.83 -7.02
N ILE A 384 -10.53 21.65 -6.05
CA ILE A 384 -10.22 21.20 -4.68
C ILE A 384 -11.48 20.73 -3.95
N ALA A 385 -12.61 21.42 -4.15
CA ALA A 385 -13.90 21.07 -3.57
C ALA A 385 -14.46 19.77 -4.18
N ASP A 386 -14.32 19.58 -5.49
CA ASP A 386 -14.77 18.39 -6.22
C ASP A 386 -13.96 17.14 -5.81
N ASP A 387 -12.66 17.30 -5.54
CA ASP A 387 -11.79 16.23 -4.99
C ASP A 387 -12.13 15.88 -3.53
N GLY A 388 -12.96 16.69 -2.84
CA GLY A 388 -13.36 16.45 -1.46
C GLY A 388 -12.21 16.52 -0.45
N ALA A 389 -11.10 17.19 -0.81
CA ALA A 389 -9.88 17.28 0.01
C ALA A 389 -10.12 18.00 1.35
N LEU A 390 -11.08 18.94 1.38
CA LEU A 390 -11.48 19.69 2.56
C LEU A 390 -13.02 19.67 2.68
N PRO A 391 -13.60 19.02 3.71
CA PRO A 391 -15.05 18.93 3.88
C PRO A 391 -15.75 20.31 3.92
N VAL A 392 -15.08 21.31 4.49
CA VAL A 392 -15.56 22.70 4.59
C VAL A 392 -15.75 23.35 3.22
N LEU A 393 -14.99 22.93 2.20
CA LEU A 393 -15.06 23.49 0.86
C LEU A 393 -16.12 22.81 -0.03
N SER A 394 -16.81 21.77 0.45
CA SER A 394 -17.83 21.03 -0.30
C SER A 394 -18.97 21.90 -0.85
N ALA A 395 -19.28 23.03 -0.20
CA ALA A 395 -20.29 23.98 -0.67
C ALA A 395 -19.92 24.69 -1.99
N PHE A 396 -18.62 24.72 -2.33
CA PHE A 396 -18.06 25.31 -3.54
C PHE A 396 -17.84 24.31 -4.67
N ALA A 397 -18.17 23.03 -4.44
CA ALA A 397 -18.13 21.99 -5.47
C ALA A 397 -19.07 22.34 -6.63
N SER A 398 -18.67 21.92 -7.81
CA SER A 398 -19.47 22.09 -9.03
C SER A 398 -20.77 21.29 -8.88
N PRO A 399 -21.96 21.86 -9.13
CA PRO A 399 -23.20 21.10 -8.99
C PRO A 399 -23.20 19.89 -9.93
N ALA A 400 -23.38 18.69 -9.36
CA ALA A 400 -23.34 17.40 -10.06
C ALA A 400 -24.27 17.31 -11.29
N ALA A 401 -25.33 18.11 -11.36
CA ALA A 401 -26.21 18.24 -12.52
C ALA A 401 -25.51 18.78 -13.79
N ALA A 402 -24.39 19.50 -13.66
CA ALA A 402 -23.56 19.94 -14.78
C ALA A 402 -22.65 18.84 -15.35
N ALA A 403 -22.42 17.75 -14.61
CA ALA A 403 -21.65 16.59 -15.09
C ALA A 403 -22.51 15.60 -15.89
N GLN A 404 -23.83 15.55 -15.65
CA GLN A 404 -24.78 14.69 -16.37
C GLN A 404 -25.46 15.37 -17.57
N SER A 405 -25.40 16.69 -17.66
CA SER A 405 -25.86 17.47 -18.81
C SER A 405 -24.77 17.53 -19.90
N GLY A 406 -24.41 16.38 -20.46
CA GLY A 406 -23.67 16.26 -21.72
C GLY A 406 -24.50 16.59 -22.96
N GLY A 407 -25.64 17.27 -22.79
CA GLY A 407 -26.56 17.65 -23.87
C GLY A 407 -26.59 19.16 -24.06
N GLY A 408 -26.10 19.61 -25.23
CA GLY A 408 -26.59 20.79 -25.94
C GLY A 408 -26.41 22.16 -25.28
N GLY A 409 -25.43 22.92 -25.77
CA GLY A 409 -25.57 24.38 -25.91
C GLY A 409 -25.54 25.21 -24.62
N GLY A 410 -24.40 25.23 -23.94
CA GLY A 410 -24.13 26.23 -22.90
C GLY A 410 -22.67 26.17 -22.48
N GLY A 411 -21.91 27.23 -22.72
CA GLY A 411 -20.49 27.26 -22.39
C GLY A 411 -20.23 26.98 -20.91
N ALA A 412 -19.14 26.26 -20.62
CA ALA A 412 -18.64 25.96 -19.29
C ALA A 412 -18.94 27.11 -18.31
N ARG A 413 -20.03 26.96 -17.56
CA ARG A 413 -20.49 27.98 -16.63
C ARG A 413 -19.52 27.92 -15.47
N ALA A 414 -18.78 29.00 -15.25
CA ALA A 414 -17.86 29.06 -14.12
C ALA A 414 -18.61 28.70 -12.83
N PRO A 415 -18.00 27.95 -11.90
CA PRO A 415 -18.61 27.58 -10.63
C PRO A 415 -19.00 28.85 -9.88
N ALA A 416 -20.27 29.29 -10.02
CA ALA A 416 -20.69 30.63 -9.66
C ALA A 416 -20.41 30.94 -8.18
N ARG A 417 -20.57 29.94 -7.31
CA ARG A 417 -20.25 30.04 -5.88
C ARG A 417 -18.75 30.25 -5.64
N ALA A 418 -17.89 29.53 -6.35
CA ALA A 418 -16.44 29.67 -6.23
C ALA A 418 -15.94 31.00 -6.82
N VAL A 419 -16.54 31.50 -7.90
CA VAL A 419 -16.23 32.83 -8.47
C VAL A 419 -16.58 33.94 -7.47
N VAL A 420 -17.79 33.90 -6.90
CA VAL A 420 -18.23 34.88 -5.90
C VAL A 420 -17.32 34.83 -4.65
N ALA A 421 -17.03 33.64 -4.13
CA ALA A 421 -16.14 33.48 -2.98
C ALA A 421 -14.74 34.04 -3.26
N THR A 422 -14.17 33.75 -4.44
CA THR A 422 -12.87 34.27 -4.87
C THR A 422 -12.89 35.79 -4.98
N GLY A 423 -13.94 36.38 -5.56
CA GLY A 423 -14.08 37.83 -5.67
C GLY A 423 -14.19 38.53 -4.32
N LEU A 424 -14.94 37.95 -3.37
CA LEU A 424 -15.06 38.47 -2.01
C LEU A 424 -13.73 38.40 -1.25
N ILE A 425 -13.03 37.26 -1.32
CA ILE A 425 -11.71 37.10 -0.69
C ILE A 425 -10.68 38.05 -1.33
N ALA A 426 -10.72 38.22 -2.64
CA ALA A 426 -9.83 39.14 -3.35
C ALA A 426 -10.17 40.62 -3.10
N ALA A 427 -11.37 40.95 -2.65
CA ALA A 427 -11.73 42.31 -2.23
C ALA A 427 -11.17 42.69 -0.85
N LEU A 428 -10.85 41.73 0.02
CA LEU A 428 -10.32 42.02 1.36
C LEU A 428 -8.98 42.79 1.32
N PRO A 429 -7.97 42.41 0.52
CA PRO A 429 -6.75 43.21 0.43
C PRO A 429 -7.00 44.57 -0.25
N CYS A 430 -7.99 44.71 -1.14
CA CYS A 430 -8.32 46.01 -1.75
C CYS A 430 -8.72 47.06 -0.70
N LEU A 431 -9.26 46.64 0.45
CA LEU A 431 -9.59 47.54 1.58
C LEU A 431 -8.37 48.26 2.15
N ALA A 432 -7.15 47.72 1.96
CA ALA A 432 -5.94 48.39 2.42
C ALA A 432 -5.65 49.70 1.66
N GLY A 433 -6.19 49.87 0.44
CA GLY A 433 -6.13 51.12 -0.33
C GLY A 433 -4.73 51.55 -0.81
N ASN A 434 -3.69 50.78 -0.54
CA ASN A 434 -2.32 51.08 -0.93
C ASN A 434 -1.61 49.83 -1.48
N LEU A 435 -1.04 49.98 -2.69
CA LEU A 435 -0.28 48.94 -3.39
C LEU A 435 0.98 48.50 -2.64
N ASP A 436 1.64 49.43 -1.92
CA ASP A 436 2.89 49.19 -1.22
C ASP A 436 2.73 48.15 -0.08
N TYR A 437 1.64 48.23 0.70
CA TYR A 437 1.42 47.34 1.85
C TYR A 437 1.15 45.87 1.49
N ILE A 438 0.65 45.60 0.29
CA ILE A 438 0.21 44.26 -0.11
C ILE A 438 1.32 43.51 -0.87
N THR A 439 2.30 44.24 -1.41
CA THR A 439 3.35 43.68 -2.27
C THR A 439 4.20 42.62 -1.54
N ALA A 440 4.62 42.87 -0.30
CA ALA A 440 5.43 41.92 0.47
C ALA A 440 4.65 40.63 0.85
N PRO A 441 3.43 40.68 1.44
CA PRO A 441 2.63 39.48 1.69
C PRO A 441 2.36 38.62 0.45
N ILE A 442 2.12 39.25 -0.71
CA ILE A 442 1.93 38.53 -1.98
C ILE A 442 3.20 37.81 -2.39
N THR A 443 4.35 38.48 -2.28
CA THR A 443 5.65 37.86 -2.58
C THR A 443 5.89 36.62 -1.75
N MET A 444 5.57 36.69 -0.46
CA MET A 444 5.68 35.53 0.43
C MET A 444 4.70 34.42 0.04
N ALA A 445 3.45 34.72 -0.29
CA ALA A 445 2.49 33.69 -0.70
C ALA A 445 2.93 32.96 -1.99
N PHE A 446 3.48 33.69 -2.97
CA PHE A 446 4.01 33.08 -4.20
C PHE A 446 5.28 32.26 -3.95
N LEU A 447 6.22 32.77 -3.16
CA LEU A 447 7.45 32.02 -2.83
C LEU A 447 7.14 30.73 -2.07
N LEU A 448 6.15 30.73 -1.17
CA LEU A 448 5.70 29.54 -0.45
C LEU A 448 5.14 28.48 -1.40
N MET A 449 4.34 28.93 -2.36
CA MET A 449 3.75 28.06 -3.38
C MET A 449 4.82 27.51 -4.33
N TYR A 450 5.84 28.30 -4.68
CA TYR A 450 6.96 27.85 -5.50
C TYR A 450 7.82 26.83 -4.75
N ALA A 451 8.10 27.09 -3.47
CA ALA A 451 8.82 26.18 -2.59
C ALA A 451 8.08 24.84 -2.45
N SER A 452 6.76 24.85 -2.29
CA SER A 452 5.98 23.62 -2.12
C SER A 452 5.90 22.79 -3.41
N VAL A 453 5.73 23.39 -4.60
CA VAL A 453 5.80 22.67 -5.88
C VAL A 453 7.18 22.02 -6.09
N ASN A 454 8.25 22.75 -5.78
CA ASN A 454 9.63 22.24 -5.87
C ASN A 454 9.89 21.12 -4.86
N LEU A 455 9.44 21.28 -3.62
CA LEU A 455 9.58 20.28 -2.55
C LEU A 455 8.87 18.98 -2.91
N SER A 456 7.67 19.07 -3.47
CA SER A 456 6.92 17.90 -3.94
C SER A 456 7.66 17.13 -5.01
N CYS A 457 8.23 17.79 -6.02
CA CYS A 457 9.01 17.14 -7.07
C CYS A 457 10.26 16.46 -6.52
N TYR A 458 10.95 17.15 -5.60
CA TYR A 458 12.12 16.62 -4.91
C TYR A 458 11.78 15.34 -4.15
N VAL A 459 10.74 15.36 -3.31
CA VAL A 459 10.30 14.22 -2.51
C VAL A 459 9.91 13.03 -3.41
N LEU A 460 9.12 13.26 -4.45
CA LEU A 460 8.73 12.17 -5.37
C LEU A 460 9.92 11.52 -6.07
N CYS A 461 10.95 12.31 -6.41
CA CYS A 461 12.15 11.81 -7.07
C CYS A 461 13.05 11.02 -6.11
N VAL A 462 13.26 11.53 -4.89
CA VAL A 462 14.10 10.88 -3.87
C VAL A 462 13.46 9.59 -3.36
N LEU A 463 12.14 9.58 -3.20
CA LEU A 463 11.39 8.39 -2.78
C LEU A 463 11.23 7.35 -3.90
N GLN A 464 11.72 7.63 -5.10
CA GLN A 464 11.57 6.78 -6.29
C GLN A 464 10.13 6.27 -6.47
N SER A 465 9.15 7.18 -6.29
CA SER A 465 7.73 6.81 -6.38
C SER A 465 7.46 6.18 -7.76
N PRO A 466 6.89 4.96 -7.83
CA PRO A 466 6.70 4.26 -9.11
C PRO A 466 5.89 5.04 -10.15
N GLY A 467 4.99 5.92 -9.68
CA GLY A 467 4.12 6.77 -10.50
C GLY A 467 4.77 8.08 -10.96
N PHE A 468 5.98 8.41 -10.51
CA PHE A 468 6.69 9.63 -10.90
C PHE A 468 7.83 9.32 -11.88
N ARG A 469 7.56 9.52 -13.18
CA ARG A 469 8.49 9.25 -14.29
C ARG A 469 8.55 10.44 -15.24
N PRO A 470 9.13 11.58 -14.82
CA PRO A 470 9.16 12.78 -15.63
C PRO A 470 9.95 12.55 -16.93
N GLN A 471 9.34 12.91 -18.06
CA GLN A 471 9.98 12.76 -19.37
C GLN A 471 10.80 14.00 -19.78
N TRP A 472 10.74 15.08 -18.98
CA TRP A 472 11.43 16.33 -19.27
C TRP A 472 12.93 16.25 -19.04
N ARG A 473 13.73 16.49 -20.08
CA ARG A 473 15.20 16.29 -20.07
C ARG A 473 15.97 17.23 -19.14
N TYR A 474 15.46 18.44 -18.91
CA TYR A 474 16.15 19.45 -18.08
C TYR A 474 15.73 19.39 -16.61
N TYR A 475 14.92 18.41 -16.23
CA TYR A 475 14.54 18.18 -14.84
C TYR A 475 15.51 17.23 -14.17
N ALA A 476 15.96 17.59 -12.97
CA ALA A 476 16.70 16.71 -12.07
C ALA A 476 16.33 17.02 -10.61
N TRP A 477 16.53 16.05 -9.71
CA TRP A 477 16.18 16.21 -8.28
C TRP A 477 16.87 17.42 -7.64
N TRP A 478 18.11 17.73 -8.04
CA TRP A 478 18.87 18.87 -7.52
C TRP A 478 18.33 20.22 -8.00
N THR A 479 17.71 20.29 -9.19
CA THR A 479 17.05 21.53 -9.65
C THR A 479 15.81 21.86 -8.81
N ALA A 480 15.08 20.82 -8.39
CA ALA A 480 13.95 20.97 -7.48
C ALA A 480 14.42 21.39 -6.09
N LEU A 481 15.46 20.75 -5.54
CA LEU A 481 16.05 21.13 -4.26
C LEU A 481 16.59 22.57 -4.26
N GLY A 482 17.31 22.94 -5.32
CA GLY A 482 17.79 24.31 -5.52
C GLY A 482 16.65 25.32 -5.59
N GLY A 483 15.53 24.96 -6.21
CA GLY A 483 14.31 25.77 -6.24
C GLY A 483 13.71 25.98 -4.84
N VAL A 484 13.64 24.95 -4.00
CA VAL A 484 13.20 25.08 -2.60
C VAL A 484 14.13 25.99 -1.82
N ALA A 485 15.44 25.74 -1.90
CA ALA A 485 16.45 26.51 -1.17
C ALA A 485 16.41 28.00 -1.55
N MET A 486 16.32 28.31 -2.85
CA MET A 486 16.19 29.68 -3.33
C MET A 486 14.91 30.36 -2.85
N CYS A 487 13.77 29.67 -2.87
CA CYS A 487 12.50 30.25 -2.39
C CYS A 487 12.56 30.55 -0.89
N VAL A 488 13.04 29.61 -0.07
CA VAL A 488 13.15 29.80 1.38
C VAL A 488 14.16 30.89 1.72
N ALA A 489 15.31 30.94 1.02
CA ALA A 489 16.30 32.00 1.22
C ALA A 489 15.71 33.38 0.92
N LEU A 490 15.02 33.55 -0.21
CA LEU A 490 14.36 34.82 -0.55
C LEU A 490 13.27 35.21 0.47
N MET A 491 12.50 34.25 0.99
CA MET A 491 11.52 34.52 2.04
C MET A 491 12.19 35.02 3.33
N LEU A 492 13.25 34.35 3.78
CA LEU A 492 13.97 34.77 4.98
C LEU A 492 14.65 36.14 4.80
N MET A 493 15.09 36.47 3.58
CA MET A 493 15.66 37.77 3.26
C MET A 493 14.64 38.91 3.25
N ILE A 494 13.40 38.66 2.79
CA ILE A 494 12.35 39.68 2.77
C ILE A 494 11.83 39.92 4.20
N SER A 495 11.39 38.87 4.88
CA SER A 495 11.00 38.94 6.29
C SER A 495 10.95 37.55 6.91
N TRP A 496 11.88 37.31 7.84
CA TRP A 496 12.00 36.02 8.51
C TRP A 496 10.78 35.69 9.38
N GLU A 497 10.17 36.68 10.03
CA GLU A 497 8.99 36.48 10.89
C GLU A 497 7.78 35.99 10.08
N ALA A 498 7.43 36.69 9.00
CA ALA A 498 6.33 36.30 8.13
C ALA A 498 6.62 34.96 7.43
N ALA A 499 7.88 34.69 7.08
CA ALA A 499 8.29 33.41 6.51
C ALA A 499 8.04 32.25 7.48
N VAL A 500 8.42 32.38 8.75
CA VAL A 500 8.18 31.34 9.78
C VAL A 500 6.68 31.14 9.99
N VAL A 501 5.90 32.22 10.10
CA VAL A 501 4.42 32.13 10.25
C VAL A 501 3.77 31.42 9.07
N LEU A 502 4.17 31.74 7.84
CA LEU A 502 3.60 31.15 6.63
C LEU A 502 4.00 29.68 6.44
N ILE A 503 5.26 29.33 6.73
CA ILE A 503 5.74 27.95 6.66
C ILE A 503 5.05 27.10 7.73
N THR A 504 4.93 27.60 8.96
CA THR A 504 4.22 26.89 10.04
C THR A 504 2.73 26.73 9.72
N ALA A 505 2.07 27.76 9.18
CA ALA A 505 0.69 27.67 8.72
C ALA A 505 0.51 26.63 7.58
N ALA A 506 1.46 26.53 6.64
CA ALA A 506 1.44 25.51 5.59
C ALA A 506 1.55 24.09 6.15
N PHE A 507 2.45 23.86 7.12
CA PHE A 507 2.54 22.57 7.80
C PHE A 507 1.28 22.26 8.61
N ALA A 508 0.71 23.24 9.33
CA ALA A 508 -0.54 23.06 10.06
C ALA A 508 -1.69 22.69 9.13
N LEU A 509 -1.79 23.30 7.95
CA LEU A 509 -2.77 22.95 6.93
C LEU A 509 -2.58 21.51 6.43
N LEU A 510 -1.33 21.09 6.18
CA LEU A 510 -1.01 19.70 5.81
C LEU A 510 -1.43 18.70 6.89
N PHE A 511 -1.13 18.99 8.15
CA PHE A 511 -1.55 18.14 9.27
C PHE A 511 -3.06 18.11 9.43
N TYR A 512 -3.75 19.23 9.24
CA TYR A 512 -5.20 19.30 9.30
C TYR A 512 -5.86 18.44 8.21
N ILE A 513 -5.38 18.53 6.97
CA ILE A 513 -5.88 17.71 5.86
C ILE A 513 -5.63 16.23 6.12
N LYS A 514 -4.44 15.87 6.63
CA LYS A 514 -4.12 14.49 7.03
C LYS A 514 -5.07 13.96 8.11
N TYR A 515 -5.32 14.78 9.12
CA TYR A 515 -6.22 14.40 10.21
C TYR A 515 -7.65 14.14 9.72
N GLN A 516 -8.17 15.00 8.84
CA GLN A 516 -9.52 14.84 8.26
C GLN A 516 -9.61 13.63 7.31
N ASN A 517 -8.57 13.38 6.52
CA ASN A 517 -8.56 12.34 5.50
C ASN A 517 -8.18 10.95 6.00
N ALA A 518 -7.74 10.80 7.26
CA ALA A 518 -7.45 9.50 7.88
C ALA A 518 -8.64 8.52 7.90
N THR A 519 -9.85 8.99 7.61
CA THR A 519 -11.09 8.19 7.52
C THR A 519 -11.50 7.81 6.10
N ARG A 520 -10.84 8.36 5.06
CA ARG A 520 -11.13 8.08 3.65
C ARG A 520 -9.91 7.42 3.02
N ASP A 521 -9.99 6.11 2.80
CA ASP A 521 -8.95 5.31 2.14
C ASP A 521 -8.86 5.65 0.64
N TRP A 522 -8.35 6.84 0.33
CA TRP A 522 -7.82 7.14 -1.00
C TRP A 522 -6.50 6.39 -1.11
N GLY A 523 -6.34 5.55 -2.13
CA GLY A 523 -5.10 4.83 -2.38
C GLY A 523 -3.86 5.70 -2.14
N ASP A 524 -3.14 5.39 -1.06
CA ASP A 524 -2.21 6.32 -0.45
C ASP A 524 -0.85 6.27 -1.17
N THR A 525 -0.39 7.42 -1.66
CA THR A 525 0.95 7.55 -2.24
C THR A 525 2.07 7.14 -1.27
N LEU A 526 1.84 7.25 0.04
CA LEU A 526 2.75 6.75 1.07
C LEU A 526 2.65 5.23 1.26
N THR A 527 1.57 4.57 0.84
CA THR A 527 1.50 3.10 0.82
C THR A 527 2.50 2.53 -0.18
N GLY A 528 2.68 3.19 -1.33
CA GLY A 528 3.76 2.86 -2.26
C GLY A 528 5.15 2.98 -1.62
N PHE A 529 5.39 4.02 -0.83
CA PHE A 529 6.63 4.17 -0.07
C PHE A 529 6.80 3.08 1.00
N ARG A 530 5.77 2.81 1.82
CA ARG A 530 5.78 1.74 2.83
C ARG A 530 6.08 0.38 2.21
N TYR A 531 5.53 0.10 1.03
CA TYR A 531 5.80 -1.12 0.28
C TYR A 531 7.25 -1.23 -0.17
N GLN A 532 7.84 -0.16 -0.71
CA GLN A 532 9.26 -0.14 -1.10
C GLN A 532 10.16 -0.37 0.12
N VAL A 533 9.89 0.33 1.23
CA VAL A 533 10.63 0.14 2.48
C VAL A 533 10.51 -1.31 2.98
N ALA A 534 9.30 -1.88 2.96
CA ALA A 534 9.09 -3.27 3.35
C ALA A 534 9.86 -4.25 2.46
N ARG A 535 9.85 -4.05 1.14
CA ARG A 535 10.62 -4.86 0.19
C ARG A 535 12.12 -4.79 0.47
N ASP A 536 12.67 -3.59 0.58
CA ASP A 536 14.11 -3.40 0.76
C ASP A 536 14.58 -3.98 2.10
N VAL A 537 13.76 -3.85 3.14
CA VAL A 537 14.01 -4.52 4.43
C VAL A 537 13.99 -6.04 4.27
N LEU A 538 12.98 -6.62 3.60
CA LEU A 538 12.91 -8.07 3.38
C LEU A 538 14.09 -8.61 2.55
N LEU A 539 14.52 -7.89 1.51
CA LEU A 539 15.70 -8.25 0.71
C LEU A 539 16.97 -8.18 1.56
N SER A 540 17.14 -7.12 2.37
CA SER A 540 18.30 -6.98 3.26
C SER A 540 18.38 -8.07 4.34
N LEU A 541 17.23 -8.59 4.78
CA LEU A 541 17.15 -9.73 5.70
C LEU A 541 17.50 -11.03 4.99
N SER A 542 17.09 -11.20 3.73
CA SER A 542 17.36 -12.42 2.94
C SER A 542 18.84 -12.65 2.65
N GLU A 543 19.62 -11.59 2.42
CA GLU A 543 21.07 -11.68 2.18
C GLU A 543 21.84 -12.13 3.43
N LYS A 544 21.33 -11.81 4.62
CA LYS A 544 21.91 -12.20 5.92
C LYS A 544 21.32 -13.54 6.38
N GLN A 545 21.56 -14.57 5.57
CA GLN A 545 20.86 -15.86 5.61
C GLN A 545 21.19 -16.78 6.81
N THR A 546 21.48 -16.23 7.98
CA THR A 546 21.52 -17.01 9.22
C THR A 546 20.68 -16.29 10.26
N MET A 547 19.40 -16.66 10.36
CA MET A 547 18.71 -16.59 11.65
C MET A 547 19.58 -17.43 12.59
N HIS A 548 20.46 -16.78 13.34
CA HIS A 548 21.43 -17.50 14.15
C HIS A 548 20.65 -18.37 15.13
N ALA A 549 20.90 -19.69 15.10
CA ALA A 549 20.20 -20.67 15.91
C ALA A 549 20.14 -20.33 17.40
N LYS A 550 21.05 -19.47 17.88
CA LYS A 550 21.24 -19.02 19.26
C LYS A 550 20.16 -18.07 19.81
N ASN A 551 19.28 -17.49 18.98
CA ASN A 551 18.22 -16.57 19.45
C ASN A 551 16.87 -16.87 18.79
N TRP A 552 16.35 -18.07 19.05
CA TRP A 552 15.08 -18.53 18.52
C TRP A 552 13.89 -17.79 19.16
N ARG A 553 12.91 -17.37 18.36
CA ARG A 553 11.62 -16.79 18.82
C ARG A 553 10.44 -17.42 18.09
N PRO A 554 9.28 -17.62 18.74
CA PRO A 554 8.13 -18.25 18.10
C PRO A 554 7.48 -17.32 17.08
N GLN A 555 7.57 -17.70 15.81
CA GLN A 555 6.82 -17.15 14.67
C GLN A 555 5.66 -18.11 14.41
N VAL A 556 4.45 -17.72 14.81
CA VAL A 556 3.32 -18.65 15.00
C VAL A 556 2.41 -18.62 13.79
N LEU A 557 2.22 -19.80 13.19
CA LEU A 557 1.14 -20.11 12.25
C LEU A 557 0.00 -20.75 13.03
N VAL A 558 -1.16 -20.10 13.09
CA VAL A 558 -2.35 -20.64 13.75
C VAL A 558 -3.26 -21.23 12.66
N LEU A 559 -3.49 -22.54 12.70
CA LEU A 559 -4.51 -23.15 11.85
C LEU A 559 -5.86 -23.07 12.56
N CYS A 560 -6.71 -22.18 12.07
CA CYS A 560 -8.02 -21.87 12.63
C CYS A 560 -9.10 -22.59 11.83
N ALA A 561 -9.94 -23.36 12.51
CA ALA A 561 -11.19 -23.82 11.92
C ALA A 561 -12.21 -22.66 11.98
N ILE A 562 -12.97 -22.48 10.90
CA ILE A 562 -13.98 -21.41 10.78
C ILE A 562 -15.36 -22.01 10.50
N ASP A 563 -16.40 -21.30 10.93
CA ASP A 563 -17.79 -21.61 10.60
C ASP A 563 -18.15 -21.18 9.17
N GLU A 564 -19.41 -21.43 8.76
CA GLU A 564 -19.88 -21.04 7.42
C GLU A 564 -19.86 -19.52 7.18
N GLY A 565 -19.94 -18.72 8.24
CA GLY A 565 -19.91 -17.25 8.21
C GLY A 565 -18.51 -16.65 8.36
N GLY A 566 -17.45 -17.46 8.47
CA GLY A 566 -16.07 -17.01 8.61
C GLY A 566 -15.63 -16.71 10.05
N ASN A 567 -16.44 -16.99 11.07
CA ASN A 567 -16.06 -16.84 12.47
C ASN A 567 -15.18 -18.01 12.92
N PRO A 568 -14.14 -17.78 13.73
CA PRO A 568 -13.31 -18.85 14.27
C PRO A 568 -14.11 -19.72 15.25
N LEU A 569 -14.04 -21.04 15.08
CA LEU A 569 -14.69 -22.01 15.98
C LEU A 569 -14.07 -22.00 17.39
N VAL A 570 -12.77 -21.69 17.49
CA VAL A 570 -12.01 -21.62 18.74
C VAL A 570 -11.28 -20.26 18.80
N PRO A 571 -11.96 -19.16 19.17
CA PRO A 571 -11.36 -17.83 19.24
C PRO A 571 -10.26 -17.73 20.30
N GLU A 572 -10.29 -18.58 21.33
CA GLU A 572 -9.28 -18.61 22.39
C GLU A 572 -7.91 -19.05 21.87
N LEU A 573 -7.85 -19.79 20.76
CA LEU A 573 -6.60 -20.17 20.11
C LEU A 573 -5.86 -18.94 19.56
N LEU A 574 -6.62 -18.02 18.97
CA LEU A 574 -6.12 -16.73 18.51
C LEU A 574 -5.68 -15.88 19.71
N SER A 575 -6.49 -15.81 20.77
CA SER A 575 -6.14 -15.12 22.01
C SER A 575 -4.82 -15.60 22.61
N LEU A 576 -4.61 -16.92 22.69
CA LEU A 576 -3.36 -17.50 23.19
C LEU A 576 -2.16 -17.06 22.34
N ALA A 577 -2.29 -17.13 21.01
CA ALA A 577 -1.23 -16.76 20.08
C ALA A 577 -0.83 -15.28 20.21
N GLY A 578 -1.80 -14.39 20.46
CA GLY A 578 -1.56 -12.97 20.76
C GLY A 578 -0.86 -12.76 22.09
N GLN A 579 -1.35 -13.42 23.13
CA GLN A 579 -0.79 -13.34 24.49
C GLN A 579 0.67 -13.79 24.53
N MET A 580 1.03 -14.85 23.80
CA MET A 580 2.41 -15.34 23.68
C MET A 580 3.37 -14.35 23.02
N LYS A 581 2.86 -13.45 22.18
CA LYS A 581 3.68 -12.55 21.37
C LYS A 581 3.85 -11.16 21.98
N LYS A 582 2.99 -10.74 22.91
CA LYS A 582 2.97 -9.35 23.42
C LYS A 582 3.03 -8.32 22.25
N GLY A 583 2.34 -8.62 21.15
CA GLY A 583 2.35 -7.83 19.92
C GLY A 583 3.68 -7.81 19.14
N ARG A 584 4.60 -8.75 19.39
CA ARG A 584 5.91 -8.80 18.71
C ARG A 584 6.14 -10.14 18.02
N GLY A 585 6.70 -10.08 16.81
CA GLY A 585 6.94 -11.23 15.95
C GLY A 585 5.76 -11.57 15.03
N LEU A 586 6.01 -12.40 14.03
CA LEU A 586 5.07 -12.80 12.98
C LEU A 586 3.98 -13.74 13.52
N LEU A 587 2.73 -13.29 13.48
CA LEU A 587 1.55 -14.13 13.63
C LEU A 587 0.86 -14.28 12.28
N MET A 588 0.55 -15.50 11.88
CA MET A 588 -0.25 -15.78 10.69
C MET A 588 -1.42 -16.69 11.06
N ALA A 589 -2.64 -16.19 10.98
CA ALA A 589 -3.86 -16.97 11.16
C ALA A 589 -4.34 -17.49 9.80
N VAL A 590 -4.43 -18.80 9.64
CA VAL A 590 -4.86 -19.41 8.39
C VAL A 590 -6.08 -20.28 8.62
N ALA A 591 -7.11 -20.10 7.80
CA ALA A 591 -8.26 -20.97 7.76
C ALA A 591 -8.39 -21.68 6.40
N LEU A 592 -8.88 -22.90 6.44
CA LEU A 592 -9.06 -23.76 5.26
C LEU A 592 -10.56 -24.03 5.06
N ILE A 593 -11.05 -23.75 3.85
CA ILE A 593 -12.42 -24.06 3.44
C ILE A 593 -12.38 -25.23 2.47
N LYS A 594 -13.07 -26.32 2.81
CA LYS A 594 -13.23 -27.44 1.88
C LYS A 594 -14.21 -27.05 0.77
N GLY A 595 -13.75 -26.99 -0.48
CA GLY A 595 -14.56 -26.49 -1.59
C GLY A 595 -13.85 -26.49 -2.95
N ASP A 596 -14.47 -25.86 -3.95
CA ASP A 596 -13.90 -25.66 -5.29
C ASP A 596 -13.39 -24.23 -5.43
N HIS A 597 -12.14 -24.06 -5.86
CA HIS A 597 -11.46 -22.77 -5.92
C HIS A 597 -12.19 -21.72 -6.77
N LEU A 598 -12.84 -22.14 -7.87
CA LEU A 598 -13.50 -21.22 -8.79
C LEU A 598 -14.84 -20.72 -8.23
N GLN A 599 -15.54 -21.54 -7.46
CA GLN A 599 -16.88 -21.24 -6.95
C GLN A 599 -16.79 -20.55 -5.58
N ASP A 600 -15.89 -21.00 -4.72
CA ASP A 600 -15.78 -20.55 -3.32
C ASP A 600 -14.75 -19.42 -3.12
N ALA A 601 -14.17 -18.85 -4.19
CA ALA A 601 -13.20 -17.75 -4.09
C ALA A 601 -13.77 -16.53 -3.36
N VAL A 602 -15.00 -16.13 -3.70
CA VAL A 602 -15.68 -14.99 -3.07
C VAL A 602 -15.95 -15.27 -1.59
N ARG A 603 -16.43 -16.48 -1.29
CA ARG A 603 -16.67 -16.93 0.10
C ARG A 603 -15.39 -16.90 0.93
N ALA A 604 -14.26 -17.32 0.36
CA ALA A 604 -12.98 -17.26 1.05
C ALA A 604 -12.52 -15.83 1.30
N GLU A 605 -12.76 -14.89 0.37
CA GLU A 605 -12.44 -13.48 0.55
C GLU A 605 -13.30 -12.83 1.64
N GLU A 606 -14.61 -13.12 1.66
CA GLU A 606 -15.54 -12.67 2.70
C GLU A 606 -15.14 -13.21 4.08
N ALA A 607 -14.89 -14.52 4.18
CA ALA A 607 -14.43 -15.14 5.43
C ALA A 607 -13.07 -14.58 5.89
N GLN A 608 -12.17 -14.25 4.97
CA GLN A 608 -10.91 -13.58 5.31
C GLN A 608 -11.15 -12.18 5.89
N GLY A 609 -12.12 -11.44 5.37
CA GLY A 609 -12.55 -10.16 5.92
C GLY A 609 -13.07 -10.29 7.36
N VAL A 610 -13.91 -11.29 7.63
CA VAL A 610 -14.45 -11.57 8.99
C VAL A 610 -13.35 -11.97 9.97
N LEU A 611 -12.43 -12.83 9.53
CA LEU A 611 -11.28 -13.23 10.35
C LEU A 611 -10.34 -12.04 10.63
N ALA A 612 -10.13 -11.15 9.65
CA ALA A 612 -9.35 -9.92 9.83
C ALA A 612 -9.98 -8.98 10.87
N LEU A 613 -11.32 -8.86 10.87
CA LEU A 613 -12.05 -8.08 11.87
C LEU A 613 -11.85 -8.67 13.28
N HIS A 614 -11.92 -9.99 13.43
CA HIS A 614 -11.65 -10.66 14.72
C HIS A 614 -10.22 -10.39 15.21
N LEU A 615 -9.22 -10.47 14.34
CA LEU A 615 -7.84 -10.12 14.71
C LEU A 615 -7.73 -8.65 15.16
N LYS A 616 -8.46 -7.73 14.52
CA LYS A 616 -8.45 -6.31 14.85
C LYS A 616 -9.16 -6.01 16.18
N ASP A 617 -10.30 -6.66 16.44
CA ASP A 617 -11.07 -6.52 17.67
C ASP A 617 -10.29 -7.04 18.88
N GLU A 618 -9.56 -8.15 18.68
CA GLU A 618 -8.60 -8.71 19.63
C GLU A 618 -7.24 -7.99 19.59
N LYS A 619 -7.11 -6.81 18.97
CA LYS A 619 -5.87 -6.00 18.90
C LYS A 619 -4.61 -6.81 18.54
N MET A 620 -4.76 -7.82 17.70
CA MET A 620 -3.69 -8.71 17.30
C MET A 620 -2.98 -8.18 16.06
N GLU A 621 -1.68 -7.96 16.21
CA GLU A 621 -0.80 -7.62 15.09
C GLU A 621 -0.42 -8.92 14.36
N GLY A 622 -1.16 -9.26 13.31
CA GLY A 622 -0.93 -10.48 12.52
C GLY A 622 -1.54 -10.43 11.13
N PHE A 623 -1.15 -11.40 10.30
CA PHE A 623 -1.72 -11.60 8.97
C PHE A 623 -2.78 -12.70 9.02
N CYS A 624 -3.89 -12.53 8.29
CA CYS A 624 -4.90 -13.57 8.12
C CYS A 624 -4.96 -14.01 6.65
N LYS A 625 -5.14 -15.31 6.42
CA LYS A 625 -5.35 -15.86 5.08
C LYS A 625 -6.40 -16.97 5.12
N VAL A 626 -7.36 -16.92 4.22
CA VAL A 626 -8.31 -18.02 4.02
C VAL A 626 -8.05 -18.63 2.66
N SER A 627 -7.91 -19.95 2.61
CA SER A 627 -7.70 -20.69 1.36
C SER A 627 -8.78 -21.74 1.19
N VAL A 628 -9.32 -21.82 -0.03
CA VAL A 628 -10.13 -22.96 -0.46
C VAL A 628 -9.19 -24.14 -0.73
N CYS A 629 -9.64 -25.37 -0.49
CA CYS A 629 -8.89 -26.59 -0.79
C CYS A 629 -9.83 -27.79 -0.98
N HIS A 630 -9.40 -28.81 -1.74
CA HIS A 630 -10.12 -30.08 -1.83
C HIS A 630 -9.83 -31.00 -0.64
N ASP A 631 -8.55 -31.16 -0.29
CA ASP A 631 -8.09 -31.86 0.91
C ASP A 631 -7.47 -30.86 1.90
N PRO A 632 -8.08 -30.67 3.09
CA PRO A 632 -7.54 -29.77 4.11
C PRO A 632 -6.20 -30.22 4.67
N VAL A 633 -5.88 -31.53 4.68
CA VAL A 633 -4.61 -32.02 5.25
C VAL A 633 -3.44 -31.63 4.34
N ASP A 634 -3.53 -31.97 3.07
CA ASP A 634 -2.51 -31.61 2.07
C ASP A 634 -2.35 -30.10 1.95
N ALA A 635 -3.45 -29.34 2.00
CA ALA A 635 -3.42 -27.89 2.00
C ALA A 635 -2.73 -27.32 3.25
N ALA A 636 -3.03 -27.86 4.44
CA ALA A 636 -2.36 -27.44 5.68
C ALA A 636 -0.84 -27.66 5.61
N ILE A 637 -0.41 -28.81 5.11
CA ILE A 637 1.02 -29.14 4.94
C ILE A 637 1.67 -28.19 3.92
N THR A 638 1.01 -27.96 2.78
CA THR A 638 1.48 -27.03 1.74
C THR A 638 1.67 -25.62 2.30
N ILE A 639 0.72 -25.15 3.11
CA ILE A 639 0.83 -23.84 3.77
C ILE A 639 1.97 -23.81 4.79
N MET A 640 2.19 -24.88 5.56
CA MET A 640 3.32 -24.92 6.51
C MET A 640 4.68 -24.77 5.80
N HIS A 641 4.82 -25.29 4.58
CA HIS A 641 6.04 -25.14 3.77
C HIS A 641 6.17 -23.77 3.11
N HIS A 642 5.07 -23.16 2.68
CA HIS A 642 5.09 -21.96 1.82
C HIS A 642 4.57 -20.68 2.47
N ALA A 643 4.11 -20.72 3.72
CA ALA A 643 3.64 -19.54 4.43
C ALA A 643 4.78 -18.52 4.67
N GLY A 644 4.48 -17.24 4.42
CA GLY A 644 5.41 -16.13 4.63
C GLY A 644 6.14 -15.66 3.36
N MET A 645 7.11 -14.76 3.54
CA MET A 645 7.89 -14.18 2.43
C MET A 645 9.36 -13.99 2.84
N GLY A 646 10.28 -14.55 2.04
CA GLY A 646 11.72 -14.49 2.34
C GLY A 646 12.05 -15.09 3.70
N THR A 647 12.73 -14.34 4.58
CA THR A 647 13.05 -14.75 5.95
C THR A 647 11.88 -14.58 6.93
N MET A 648 10.80 -13.91 6.52
CA MET A 648 9.60 -13.69 7.34
C MET A 648 8.65 -14.88 7.17
N GLN A 649 8.99 -16.01 7.81
CA GLN A 649 8.22 -17.25 7.76
C GLN A 649 7.86 -17.73 9.18
N PRO A 650 6.72 -18.43 9.36
CA PRO A 650 6.40 -19.07 10.62
C PRO A 650 7.36 -20.24 10.87
N ASN A 651 7.76 -20.43 12.12
CA ASN A 651 8.60 -21.55 12.58
C ASN A 651 7.89 -22.46 13.59
N SER A 652 6.69 -22.06 14.01
CA SER A 652 5.85 -22.78 14.97
C SER A 652 4.43 -22.88 14.44
N VAL A 653 3.77 -24.01 14.65
CA VAL A 653 2.36 -24.25 14.30
C VAL A 653 1.57 -24.43 15.58
N LEU A 654 0.48 -23.68 15.71
CA LEU A 654 -0.48 -23.78 16.81
C LEU A 654 -1.79 -24.40 16.31
N LEU A 655 -2.21 -25.49 16.94
CA LEU A 655 -3.39 -26.28 16.60
C LEU A 655 -4.34 -26.38 17.80
N ALA A 656 -5.64 -26.38 17.55
CA ALA A 656 -6.63 -26.79 18.55
C ALA A 656 -6.74 -28.32 18.60
N TRP A 657 -7.00 -28.85 19.80
CA TRP A 657 -7.33 -30.25 19.99
C TRP A 657 -8.67 -30.61 19.31
N PRO A 658 -8.76 -31.75 18.60
CA PRO A 658 -10.00 -32.15 17.94
C PRO A 658 -10.97 -32.80 18.94
N ASP A 659 -11.82 -32.05 19.64
CA ASP A 659 -12.68 -32.61 20.70
C ASP A 659 -13.61 -33.77 20.24
N ASP A 660 -14.03 -33.79 18.97
CA ASP A 660 -14.91 -34.82 18.42
C ASP A 660 -14.19 -36.05 17.83
N TRP A 661 -12.86 -36.18 18.03
CA TRP A 661 -12.06 -37.27 17.46
C TRP A 661 -12.55 -38.69 17.83
N SER A 662 -13.19 -38.85 19.00
CA SER A 662 -13.72 -40.12 19.46
C SER A 662 -15.01 -40.53 18.75
N LYS A 663 -15.77 -39.55 18.22
CA LYS A 663 -17.01 -39.76 17.46
C LYS A 663 -16.73 -39.80 15.97
N ASN A 664 -15.83 -38.94 15.50
CA ASN A 664 -15.44 -38.82 14.11
C ASN A 664 -13.98 -39.24 13.92
N SER A 665 -13.80 -40.51 13.52
CA SER A 665 -12.46 -41.07 13.28
C SER A 665 -11.69 -40.33 12.18
N GLU A 666 -12.37 -39.75 11.19
CA GLU A 666 -11.71 -39.01 10.10
C GLU A 666 -11.04 -37.73 10.60
N SER A 667 -11.69 -36.99 11.50
CA SER A 667 -11.15 -35.77 12.10
C SER A 667 -9.88 -36.06 12.90
N GLY A 668 -9.87 -37.15 13.67
CA GLY A 668 -8.70 -37.60 14.42
C GLY A 668 -7.53 -37.99 13.51
N VAL A 669 -7.81 -38.73 12.43
CA VAL A 669 -6.78 -39.11 11.43
C VAL A 669 -6.21 -37.87 10.73
N ALA A 670 -7.07 -36.95 10.31
CA ALA A 670 -6.65 -35.69 9.66
C ALA A 670 -5.79 -34.82 10.58
N PHE A 671 -6.14 -34.72 11.86
CA PHE A 671 -5.35 -34.00 12.87
C PHE A 671 -3.96 -34.60 13.05
N VAL A 672 -3.87 -35.92 13.23
CA VAL A 672 -2.57 -36.61 13.38
C VAL A 672 -1.73 -36.50 12.11
N ALA A 673 -2.34 -36.60 10.93
CA ALA A 673 -1.66 -36.40 9.65
C ALA A 673 -1.10 -34.97 9.51
N THR A 674 -1.90 -33.95 9.85
CA THR A 674 -1.48 -32.54 9.86
C THR A 674 -0.31 -32.31 10.82
N LEU A 675 -0.36 -32.94 12.00
CA LEU A 675 0.68 -32.85 13.01
C LEU A 675 1.99 -33.52 12.57
N ARG A 676 1.89 -34.70 11.95
CA ARG A 676 3.04 -35.36 11.30
C ARG A 676 3.62 -34.49 10.19
N GLY A 677 2.77 -33.85 9.40
CA GLY A 677 3.17 -32.88 8.38
C GLY A 677 3.95 -31.70 8.95
N ALA A 678 3.50 -31.11 10.05
CA ALA A 678 4.21 -30.02 10.73
C ALA A 678 5.62 -30.41 11.20
N VAL A 679 5.76 -31.64 11.71
CA VAL A 679 7.07 -32.19 12.10
C VAL A 679 7.97 -32.41 10.89
N HIS A 680 7.44 -32.93 9.78
CA HIS A 680 8.19 -33.08 8.52
C HIS A 680 8.58 -31.73 7.91
N ALA A 681 7.76 -30.70 8.11
CA ALA A 681 8.06 -29.32 7.71
C ALA A 681 9.08 -28.61 8.62
N HIS A 682 9.67 -29.33 9.58
CA HIS A 682 10.60 -28.79 10.59
C HIS A 682 10.03 -27.56 11.30
N LYS A 683 8.76 -27.63 11.73
CA LYS A 683 8.11 -26.62 12.55
C LYS A 683 7.94 -27.12 13.98
N ALA A 684 8.10 -26.22 14.95
CA ALA A 684 7.70 -26.51 16.32
C ALA A 684 6.18 -26.66 16.38
N VAL A 685 5.67 -27.60 17.17
CA VAL A 685 4.23 -27.89 17.24
C VAL A 685 3.71 -27.55 18.64
N MET A 686 2.59 -26.85 18.68
CA MET A 686 1.87 -26.50 19.90
C MET A 686 0.41 -26.92 19.74
N VAL A 687 -0.10 -27.74 20.64
CA VAL A 687 -1.48 -28.22 20.63
C VAL A 687 -2.18 -27.76 21.90
N LEU A 688 -3.27 -27.02 21.74
CA LEU A 688 -4.09 -26.53 22.85
C LEU A 688 -5.32 -27.42 23.03
N LYS A 689 -5.43 -28.04 24.21
CA LYS A 689 -6.62 -28.78 24.65
C LYS A 689 -7.37 -28.04 25.74
N GLY A 690 -8.70 -28.04 25.67
CA GLY A 690 -9.56 -27.36 26.65
C GLY A 690 -9.58 -25.84 26.49
N ALA A 691 -9.54 -25.35 25.24
CA ALA A 691 -9.42 -23.93 24.90
C ALA A 691 -10.50 -23.04 25.55
N GLN A 692 -11.71 -23.56 25.74
CA GLN A 692 -12.85 -22.83 26.34
C GLN A 692 -12.58 -22.30 27.75
N ALA A 693 -11.65 -22.91 28.49
CA ALA A 693 -11.30 -22.49 29.84
C ALA A 693 -10.10 -21.51 29.85
N LEU A 694 -9.58 -21.10 28.70
CA LEU A 694 -8.48 -20.15 28.58
C LEU A 694 -8.96 -18.71 28.77
N PRO A 695 -8.21 -17.82 29.45
CA PRO A 695 -8.57 -16.41 29.54
C PRO A 695 -8.57 -15.71 28.18
N THR A 696 -9.51 -14.79 28.01
CA THR A 696 -9.50 -13.82 26.91
C THR A 696 -8.36 -12.80 27.08
N GLN A 697 -8.03 -12.05 26.04
CA GLN A 697 -6.90 -11.09 26.10
C GLN A 697 -7.01 -10.03 27.19
N TYR A 698 -8.23 -9.66 27.58
CA TYR A 698 -8.50 -8.57 28.52
C TYR A 698 -8.72 -9.05 29.96
N GLU A 699 -8.81 -10.35 30.18
CA GLU A 699 -8.96 -10.92 31.52
C GLU A 699 -7.64 -10.77 32.28
N VAL A 700 -7.72 -10.27 33.51
CA VAL A 700 -6.58 -10.25 34.44
C VAL A 700 -6.79 -11.36 35.44
N LEU A 701 -5.89 -12.34 35.44
CA LEU A 701 -5.98 -13.48 36.32
C LEU A 701 -5.69 -13.09 37.79
N GLU A 702 -6.26 -13.86 38.71
CA GLU A 702 -6.02 -13.68 40.14
C GLU A 702 -4.54 -13.90 40.51
N PRO A 703 -4.01 -13.22 41.54
CA PRO A 703 -2.61 -13.36 41.96
C PRO A 703 -2.22 -14.76 42.45
N SER A 704 -3.19 -15.59 42.83
CA SER A 704 -3.02 -16.98 43.25
C SER A 704 -2.89 -17.96 42.08
N CYS A 705 -3.05 -17.48 40.85
CA CYS A 705 -3.02 -18.29 39.65
C CYS A 705 -1.63 -18.89 39.41
N THR A 706 -1.58 -20.15 38.96
CA THR A 706 -0.34 -20.87 38.66
C THR A 706 -0.32 -21.38 37.22
N VAL A 707 0.87 -21.34 36.61
CA VAL A 707 1.16 -21.99 35.32
C VAL A 707 2.16 -23.10 35.59
N ASP A 708 1.76 -24.33 35.32
CA ASP A 708 2.51 -25.52 35.68
C ASP A 708 3.19 -26.10 34.45
N ILE A 709 4.51 -26.20 34.50
CA ILE A 709 5.37 -26.67 33.42
C ILE A 709 5.85 -28.07 33.78
N TRP A 710 5.42 -29.08 33.03
CA TRP A 710 5.81 -30.47 33.19
C TRP A 710 6.88 -30.84 32.18
N TRP A 711 8.12 -30.82 32.63
CA TRP A 711 9.27 -31.11 31.79
C TRP A 711 9.58 -32.61 31.81
N VAL A 712 9.18 -33.30 30.74
CA VAL A 712 9.34 -34.75 30.53
C VAL A 712 10.39 -35.01 29.44
N ALA A 713 11.65 -35.20 29.84
CA ALA A 713 12.79 -35.42 28.93
C ALA A 713 12.94 -34.32 27.84
N HIS A 714 13.54 -34.61 26.67
CA HIS A 714 14.00 -33.68 25.61
C HIS A 714 13.17 -32.39 25.33
N ASP A 715 13.77 -31.40 24.65
CA ASP A 715 13.13 -30.14 24.19
C ASP A 715 12.72 -29.11 25.26
N GLY A 716 13.45 -29.03 26.37
CA GLY A 716 13.14 -28.10 27.47
C GLY A 716 13.20 -26.60 27.13
N GLY A 717 13.93 -26.21 26.08
CA GLY A 717 14.09 -24.80 25.72
C GLY A 717 12.76 -24.12 25.39
N LEU A 718 12.03 -24.66 24.41
CA LEU A 718 10.74 -24.10 23.98
C LEU A 718 9.67 -24.21 25.08
N LEU A 719 9.70 -25.32 25.81
CA LEU A 719 8.80 -25.57 26.94
C LEU A 719 8.94 -24.54 28.05
N LEU A 720 10.15 -24.01 28.28
CA LEU A 720 10.40 -22.92 29.23
C LEU A 720 10.11 -21.54 28.62
N LEU A 721 10.42 -21.36 27.33
CA LEU A 721 10.24 -20.07 26.65
C LEU A 721 8.77 -19.67 26.53
N VAL A 722 7.87 -20.59 26.18
CA VAL A 722 6.45 -20.25 25.97
C VAL A 722 5.76 -19.74 27.25
N PRO A 723 5.82 -20.44 28.40
CA PRO A 723 5.29 -19.94 29.67
C PRO A 723 5.96 -18.63 30.12
N TYR A 724 7.27 -18.48 29.89
CA TYR A 724 7.96 -17.24 30.19
C TYR A 724 7.41 -16.08 29.35
N LEU A 725 7.25 -16.26 28.03
CA LEU A 725 6.66 -15.24 27.16
C LEU A 725 5.22 -14.89 27.56
N LEU A 726 4.43 -15.90 27.95
CA LEU A 726 3.09 -15.67 28.50
C LEU A 726 3.15 -14.81 29.77
N SER A 727 4.06 -15.10 30.71
CA SER A 727 4.22 -14.32 31.95
C SER A 727 4.58 -12.84 31.72
N LEU A 728 5.07 -12.47 30.54
CA LEU A 728 5.32 -11.07 30.17
C LEU A 728 4.06 -10.31 29.75
N HIS A 729 2.96 -11.03 29.46
CA HIS A 729 1.67 -10.48 29.09
C HIS A 729 0.87 -10.05 30.34
N PRO A 730 0.13 -8.93 30.33
CA PRO A 730 -0.65 -8.46 31.48
C PRO A 730 -1.56 -9.52 32.11
N THR A 731 -2.25 -10.33 31.29
CA THR A 731 -3.13 -11.45 31.71
C THR A 731 -2.44 -12.43 32.64
N TRP A 732 -1.20 -12.83 32.33
CA TRP A 732 -0.46 -13.87 33.06
C TRP A 732 0.65 -13.32 33.96
N SER A 733 0.84 -12.00 33.98
CA SER A 733 1.93 -11.33 34.73
C SER A 733 1.90 -11.55 36.23
N ARG A 734 0.73 -11.91 36.76
CA ARG A 734 0.53 -12.21 38.19
C ARG A 734 0.59 -13.70 38.51
N CYS A 735 0.75 -14.56 37.51
CA CYS A 735 0.77 -16.01 37.70
C CYS A 735 2.15 -16.48 38.14
N GLN A 736 2.21 -17.40 39.10
CA GLN A 736 3.46 -18.04 39.51
C GLN A 736 3.77 -19.22 38.59
N LEU A 737 4.97 -19.24 38.00
CA LEU A 737 5.46 -20.38 37.23
C LEU A 737 5.94 -21.48 38.19
N ARG A 738 5.47 -22.72 37.99
CA ARG A 738 5.95 -23.90 38.71
C ARG A 738 6.47 -24.92 37.71
N LEU A 739 7.71 -25.38 37.89
CA LEU A 739 8.37 -26.33 37.02
C LEU A 739 8.49 -27.69 37.72
N PHE A 740 7.86 -28.71 37.15
CA PHE A 740 7.95 -30.09 37.57
C PHE A 740 8.90 -30.84 36.63
N SER A 741 10.07 -31.24 37.13
CA SER A 741 11.03 -32.06 36.38
C SER A 741 10.76 -33.53 36.63
N VAL A 742 10.44 -34.29 35.59
CA VAL A 742 10.12 -35.72 35.70
C VAL A 742 11.39 -36.55 35.50
N ILE A 743 11.71 -37.37 36.50
CA ILE A 743 12.87 -38.25 36.51
C ILE A 743 12.39 -39.65 36.12
N VAL A 744 12.99 -40.19 35.06
CA VAL A 744 12.64 -41.49 34.49
C VAL A 744 13.77 -42.50 34.71
N ASP A 745 15.01 -42.04 34.87
CA ASP A 745 16.16 -42.90 35.10
C ASP A 745 16.40 -43.11 36.61
N PRO A 746 16.43 -44.35 37.11
CA PRO A 746 16.72 -44.63 38.52
C PRO A 746 18.13 -44.23 38.95
N ALA A 747 19.05 -43.98 38.01
CA ALA A 747 20.39 -43.49 38.31
C ALA A 747 20.44 -42.01 38.71
N ASP A 748 19.39 -41.23 38.39
CA ASP A 748 19.35 -39.80 38.63
C ASP A 748 18.83 -39.47 40.04
N ASN A 749 19.61 -38.70 40.81
CA ASN A 749 19.20 -38.27 42.14
C ASN A 749 18.26 -37.05 42.06
N PRO A 750 17.03 -37.12 42.59
CA PRO A 750 16.05 -36.05 42.49
C PRO A 750 16.51 -34.71 43.04
N ARG A 751 17.23 -34.70 44.17
CA ARG A 751 17.72 -33.46 44.77
C ARG A 751 18.77 -32.76 43.92
N ARG A 752 19.58 -33.53 43.19
CA ARG A 752 20.62 -33.00 42.30
C ARG A 752 19.99 -32.39 41.06
N VAL A 753 19.06 -33.10 40.43
CA VAL A 753 18.33 -32.59 39.25
C VAL A 753 17.58 -31.30 39.61
N GLU A 754 16.93 -31.25 40.77
CA GLU A 754 16.24 -30.05 41.24
C GLU A 754 17.21 -28.86 41.46
N HIS A 755 18.40 -29.10 42.02
CA HIS A 755 19.43 -28.08 42.19
C HIS A 755 19.95 -27.56 40.83
N ASP A 756 20.30 -28.46 39.92
CA ASP A 756 20.88 -28.11 38.62
C ASP A 756 19.86 -27.33 37.75
N VAL A 757 18.59 -27.71 37.80
CA VAL A 757 17.50 -26.99 37.11
C VAL A 757 17.26 -25.61 37.73
N ARG A 758 17.33 -25.49 39.07
CA ARG A 758 17.22 -24.19 39.75
C ARG A 758 18.37 -23.26 39.36
N GLU A 759 19.60 -23.75 39.36
CA GLU A 759 20.77 -22.98 38.93
C GLU A 759 20.63 -22.51 37.48
N TYR A 760 20.14 -23.39 36.58
CA TYR A 760 19.89 -23.03 35.19
C TYR A 760 18.83 -21.92 35.04
N LEU A 761 17.72 -21.98 35.79
CA LEU A 761 16.68 -20.94 35.76
C LEU A 761 17.19 -19.60 36.30
N GLU A 762 18.06 -19.61 37.33
CA GLU A 762 18.69 -18.40 37.86
C GLU A 762 19.62 -17.74 36.83
N GLN A 763 20.44 -18.54 36.12
CA GLN A 763 21.30 -18.06 35.04
C GLN A 763 20.49 -17.40 33.91
N VAL A 764 19.32 -17.97 33.62
CA VAL A 764 18.41 -17.52 32.56
C VAL A 764 17.45 -16.41 33.04
N ARG A 765 17.39 -16.15 34.37
CA ARG A 765 16.52 -15.17 35.03
C ARG A 765 15.02 -15.45 34.89
N ILE A 766 14.64 -16.73 34.88
CA ILE A 766 13.23 -17.14 34.95
C ILE A 766 12.88 -17.44 36.41
N ASN A 767 11.95 -16.68 36.98
CA ASN A 767 11.46 -16.92 38.33
C ASN A 767 10.39 -18.02 38.31
N ALA A 768 10.79 -19.25 38.61
CA ALA A 768 9.87 -20.39 38.72
C ALA A 768 10.20 -21.27 39.94
N VAL A 769 9.16 -21.85 40.55
CA VAL A 769 9.31 -22.81 41.65
C VAL A 769 9.58 -24.19 41.07
N VAL A 770 10.72 -24.80 41.41
CA VAL A 770 11.12 -26.12 40.88
C VAL A 770 10.76 -27.24 41.87
N ALA A 771 10.22 -28.35 41.35
CA ALA A 771 10.03 -29.60 42.09
C ALA A 771 10.38 -30.81 41.20
N SER A 772 11.08 -31.81 41.74
CA SER A 772 11.33 -33.07 41.05
C SER A 772 10.20 -34.09 41.30
N VAL A 773 9.78 -34.81 40.26
CA VAL A 773 8.81 -35.93 40.34
C VAL A 773 9.53 -37.19 39.88
N ASP A 774 9.67 -38.15 40.80
CA ASP A 774 10.34 -39.42 40.54
C ASP A 774 9.35 -40.45 40.00
N MET A 775 9.59 -40.94 38.78
CA MET A 775 8.87 -42.04 38.14
C MET A 775 9.80 -43.20 37.76
N SER A 776 11.00 -43.29 38.35
CA SER A 776 12.00 -44.30 37.99
C SER A 776 11.68 -45.73 38.47
N ASP A 777 10.83 -45.88 39.50
CA ASP A 777 10.47 -47.16 40.10
C ASP A 777 9.36 -47.87 39.32
N VAL A 778 9.75 -48.78 38.42
CA VAL A 778 8.85 -49.52 37.52
C VAL A 778 7.85 -50.41 38.26
N GLU A 779 8.24 -51.02 39.39
CA GLU A 779 7.39 -51.96 40.14
C GLU A 779 6.30 -51.22 40.91
N ARG A 780 6.69 -50.17 41.64
CA ARG A 780 5.75 -49.27 42.30
C ARG A 780 4.78 -48.61 41.32
N ASN A 781 5.28 -48.25 40.14
CA ASN A 781 4.48 -47.70 39.04
C ASN A 781 3.45 -48.72 38.52
N ARG A 782 3.83 -50.00 38.38
CA ARG A 782 2.91 -51.06 37.94
C ARG A 782 1.77 -51.28 38.93
N GLU A 783 2.08 -51.37 40.22
CA GLU A 783 1.08 -51.50 41.29
C GLU A 783 0.15 -50.27 41.34
N ALA A 784 0.71 -49.07 41.23
CA ALA A 784 -0.06 -47.83 41.20
C ALA A 784 -1.00 -47.74 39.99
N TYR A 785 -0.58 -48.27 38.84
CA TYR A 785 -1.39 -48.34 37.62
C TYR A 785 -2.54 -49.35 37.79
N GLU A 786 -2.25 -50.55 38.29
CA GLU A 786 -3.25 -51.59 38.55
C GLU A 786 -4.33 -51.07 39.54
N ALA A 787 -3.91 -50.34 40.57
CA ALA A 787 -4.81 -49.68 41.52
C ALA A 787 -5.68 -48.60 40.88
N GLU A 788 -5.13 -47.74 40.00
CA GLU A 788 -5.91 -46.72 39.29
C GLU A 788 -6.94 -47.34 38.33
N MET A 789 -6.54 -48.37 37.58
CA MET A 789 -7.44 -49.08 36.67
C MET A 789 -8.55 -49.82 37.41
N ALA A 790 -8.24 -50.42 38.57
CA ALA A 790 -9.25 -51.00 39.45
C ALA A 790 -10.22 -49.93 39.97
N GLY A 791 -9.71 -48.77 40.37
CA GLY A 791 -10.52 -47.62 40.77
C GLY A 791 -11.45 -47.12 39.66
N ARG A 792 -10.96 -46.97 38.42
CA ARG A 792 -11.77 -46.59 37.25
C ARG A 792 -12.88 -47.61 36.98
N LYS A 793 -12.56 -48.92 37.00
CA LYS A 793 -13.57 -49.99 36.85
C LYS A 793 -14.64 -49.91 37.94
N GLN A 794 -14.24 -49.64 39.18
CA GLN A 794 -15.18 -49.52 40.30
C GLN A 794 -16.02 -48.24 40.22
N GLN A 795 -15.46 -47.12 39.74
CA GLN A 795 -16.16 -45.86 39.52
C GLN A 795 -17.13 -45.95 38.34
N GLN A 796 -16.77 -46.70 37.29
CA GLN A 796 -17.63 -47.01 36.15
C GLN A 796 -18.75 -47.98 36.55
N ALA A 797 -18.47 -48.97 37.40
CA ALA A 797 -19.48 -49.85 37.99
C ALA A 797 -20.44 -49.10 38.93
N ARG A 798 -19.97 -48.07 39.65
CA ARG A 798 -20.82 -47.17 40.47
C ARG A 798 -21.65 -46.19 39.64
N ARG A 799 -21.23 -45.90 38.40
CA ARG A 799 -21.98 -45.07 37.44
C ARG A 799 -22.99 -45.88 36.61
N ALA A 800 -22.96 -47.21 36.68
CA ALA A 800 -23.99 -48.05 36.10
C ALA A 800 -25.30 -47.88 36.93
N PRO A 801 -26.45 -47.59 36.30
CA PRO A 801 -27.71 -47.42 37.02
C PRO A 801 -28.09 -48.72 37.76
N SER A 802 -28.51 -48.57 39.01
CA SER A 802 -29.02 -49.65 39.87
C SER A 802 -30.11 -50.44 39.14
N ALA A 803 -29.98 -51.77 39.11
CA ALA A 803 -30.96 -52.67 38.49
C ALA A 803 -32.39 -52.54 39.08
N GLN A 804 -32.54 -51.85 40.22
CA GLN A 804 -33.82 -51.60 40.89
C GLN A 804 -34.68 -50.52 40.21
N ASP A 805 -34.09 -49.60 39.44
CA ASP A 805 -34.80 -48.45 38.83
C ASP A 805 -35.41 -48.77 37.45
N ARG A 806 -35.30 -50.02 37.00
CA ARG A 806 -35.70 -50.45 35.65
C ARG A 806 -37.17 -50.88 35.49
N TYR A 807 -37.99 -50.77 36.55
CA TYR A 807 -39.39 -51.23 36.55
C TYR A 807 -40.47 -50.15 36.48
N SER A 808 -40.13 -48.88 36.28
CA SER A 808 -41.14 -47.81 36.16
C SER A 808 -40.83 -46.79 35.06
N SER A 809 -40.73 -47.24 33.81
CA SER A 809 -41.10 -46.44 32.62
C SER A 809 -40.92 -47.27 31.35
N SER A 810 -41.92 -48.07 31.00
CA SER A 810 -42.04 -48.65 29.66
C SER A 810 -42.88 -47.73 28.78
N SER A 811 -42.25 -46.92 27.92
CA SER A 811 -42.70 -46.65 26.54
C SER A 811 -41.72 -45.71 25.82
N GLY A 812 -41.23 -46.16 24.65
CA GLY A 812 -40.47 -45.33 23.69
C GLY A 812 -39.07 -45.87 23.43
N GLY A 813 -38.90 -46.54 22.30
CA GLY A 813 -37.72 -47.36 21.96
C GLY A 813 -36.40 -46.62 21.75
N GLY A 814 -35.31 -47.40 21.88
CA GLY A 814 -33.96 -47.05 21.46
C GLY A 814 -32.92 -47.70 22.37
N GLY A 815 -32.39 -48.86 21.97
CA GLY A 815 -31.57 -49.74 22.81
C GLY A 815 -30.19 -49.20 23.21
N ASP A 816 -29.92 -49.30 24.51
CA ASP A 816 -28.60 -49.25 25.17
C ASP A 816 -27.67 -50.34 24.61
N LEU A 817 -26.40 -50.08 24.30
CA LEU A 817 -25.28 -49.72 25.19
C LEU A 817 -24.94 -50.80 26.24
N LEU A 818 -24.60 -52.01 25.78
CA LEU A 818 -23.87 -53.03 26.57
C LEU A 818 -23.14 -54.00 25.61
N ASP A 819 -21.96 -53.63 25.11
CA ASP A 819 -20.85 -54.57 24.85
C ASP A 819 -19.57 -53.83 24.41
N ILE A 820 -18.68 -53.49 25.35
CA ILE A 820 -17.31 -52.99 25.05
C ILE A 820 -16.24 -53.96 25.62
N GLY A 821 -16.65 -55.17 26.04
CA GLY A 821 -15.74 -56.23 26.47
C GLY A 821 -15.53 -57.36 25.46
N ALA A 822 -16.37 -57.46 24.43
CA ALA A 822 -16.43 -58.63 23.54
C ALA A 822 -16.29 -58.32 22.04
N ALA A 823 -15.92 -57.08 21.66
CA ALA A 823 -15.77 -56.66 20.25
C ALA A 823 -14.30 -56.55 19.79
N VAL A 824 -13.35 -57.18 20.49
CA VAL A 824 -11.94 -57.27 20.03
C VAL A 824 -11.70 -58.50 19.14
N ASN A 825 -12.66 -59.42 19.03
CA ASN A 825 -12.53 -60.62 18.18
C ASN A 825 -13.44 -60.67 16.93
N SER A 826 -14.11 -59.56 16.55
CA SER A 826 -15.01 -59.55 15.38
C SER A 826 -14.70 -58.48 14.32
N ALA A 827 -13.60 -57.72 14.44
CA ALA A 827 -13.07 -56.89 13.34
C ALA A 827 -11.92 -57.55 12.56
N ALA A 828 -11.62 -58.82 12.83
CA ALA A 828 -10.65 -59.63 12.08
C ALA A 828 -11.30 -60.52 10.99
N ALA A 829 -12.56 -60.27 10.63
CA ALA A 829 -13.34 -61.14 9.73
C ALA A 829 -13.78 -60.48 8.41
N TYR A 830 -13.11 -59.42 7.94
CA TYR A 830 -13.32 -58.88 6.58
C TYR A 830 -12.16 -59.10 5.59
N THR A 831 -11.13 -59.89 5.96
CA THR A 831 -10.01 -60.23 5.06
C THR A 831 -9.77 -61.72 4.86
N ALA A 832 -10.72 -62.60 5.22
CA ALA A 832 -10.57 -64.02 4.91
C ALA A 832 -11.91 -64.78 4.80
N ARG A 833 -12.56 -64.75 3.62
CA ARG A 833 -13.21 -65.94 3.04
C ARG A 833 -13.66 -65.74 1.59
N GLY A 834 -13.22 -66.67 0.74
CA GLY A 834 -13.64 -66.91 -0.65
C GLY A 834 -12.58 -66.47 -1.65
N GLY A 835 -11.68 -67.30 -2.19
CA GLY A 835 -11.67 -68.75 -2.35
C GLY A 835 -11.98 -69.11 -3.82
N LEU A 836 -11.01 -69.76 -4.49
CA LEU A 836 -11.01 -70.33 -5.85
C LEU A 836 -10.83 -69.27 -6.96
N GLY A 837 -9.84 -69.30 -7.85
CA GLY A 837 -9.12 -70.43 -8.42
C GLY A 837 -9.68 -70.72 -9.80
N GLU A 838 -9.17 -70.07 -10.85
CA GLU A 838 -9.21 -70.59 -12.21
C GLU A 838 -8.15 -69.92 -13.11
N LEU A 839 -7.66 -70.76 -14.02
CA LEU A 839 -6.45 -70.71 -14.82
C LEU A 839 -6.60 -69.87 -16.10
N GLU A 840 -5.44 -69.42 -16.61
CA GLU A 840 -5.03 -69.39 -18.03
C GLU A 840 -5.92 -68.61 -19.05
N GLU A 841 -5.43 -67.86 -20.04
CA GLU A 841 -4.15 -67.86 -20.73
C GLU A 841 -4.12 -66.71 -21.79
N LEU A 842 -2.90 -66.44 -22.31
CA LEU A 842 -2.54 -65.95 -23.67
C LEU A 842 -2.61 -64.43 -23.97
N GLU A 843 -1.61 -63.77 -24.57
CA GLU A 843 -0.24 -64.12 -25.00
C GLU A 843 0.39 -62.79 -25.50
N GLY A 844 1.64 -62.43 -25.17
CA GLY A 844 2.86 -62.69 -25.96
C GLY A 844 3.70 -61.39 -25.98
N ASP A 845 5.03 -61.35 -26.01
CA ASP A 845 5.99 -62.34 -26.50
C ASP A 845 7.42 -62.07 -25.93
N ARG A 846 8.04 -63.15 -25.41
CA ARG A 846 9.43 -63.64 -25.53
C ARG A 846 10.70 -62.78 -25.19
N VAL A 847 11.35 -63.16 -24.06
CA VAL A 847 12.62 -63.97 -23.91
C VAL A 847 13.96 -63.41 -24.49
N PRO A 848 15.16 -63.63 -23.87
CA PRO A 848 15.60 -63.72 -22.46
C PRO A 848 16.97 -63.03 -22.17
N GLN A 849 17.43 -63.05 -20.90
CA GLN A 849 18.85 -62.90 -20.54
C GLN A 849 19.58 -64.25 -20.58
N LEU A 850 20.84 -64.28 -21.05
CA LEU A 850 21.78 -65.39 -20.86
C LEU A 850 23.20 -64.86 -20.53
N GLN A 851 23.82 -65.49 -19.54
CA GLN A 851 25.20 -65.28 -19.07
C GLN A 851 26.21 -65.93 -20.02
N HIS A 852 27.36 -65.29 -20.27
CA HIS A 852 28.72 -65.77 -19.90
C HIS A 852 29.83 -64.98 -20.61
N ALA A 853 30.87 -64.70 -19.84
CA ALA A 853 32.32 -64.69 -20.13
C ALA A 853 32.85 -64.44 -21.56
N GLY A 854 33.87 -63.57 -21.65
CA GLY A 854 35.00 -63.81 -22.56
C GLY A 854 35.48 -62.62 -23.38
N SER A 855 36.69 -62.16 -23.01
CA SER A 855 37.79 -61.76 -23.92
C SER A 855 37.69 -60.52 -24.84
N SER A 856 38.62 -59.61 -24.55
CA SER A 856 39.68 -59.07 -25.44
C SER A 856 39.37 -58.00 -26.50
N ALA A 857 40.24 -56.98 -26.46
CA ALA A 857 40.78 -56.19 -27.58
C ALA A 857 39.80 -55.18 -28.24
N SER A 858 40.18 -54.03 -28.79
CA SER A 858 41.39 -53.21 -28.89
C SER A 858 41.04 -52.05 -29.83
N GLY A 859 41.51 -50.82 -29.58
CA GLY A 859 41.59 -49.72 -30.56
C GLY A 859 40.23 -49.11 -30.99
N GLY A 860 40.11 -47.85 -31.38
CA GLY A 860 41.08 -46.81 -31.71
C GLY A 860 40.43 -45.86 -32.74
N GLY A 861 40.64 -44.55 -32.59
CA GLY A 861 40.35 -43.51 -33.60
C GLY A 861 38.87 -43.13 -33.75
N GLY A 862 38.45 -41.87 -33.90
CA GLY A 862 39.17 -40.68 -34.33
C GLY A 862 38.51 -40.12 -35.61
N GLY A 863 38.04 -38.87 -35.56
CA GLY A 863 37.71 -38.04 -36.73
C GLY A 863 36.21 -37.75 -36.92
N SER A 864 35.73 -36.56 -36.58
CA SER A 864 35.61 -35.37 -37.48
C SER A 864 34.46 -35.53 -38.50
N ARG A 865 33.53 -34.58 -38.70
CA ARG A 865 33.66 -33.12 -38.72
C ARG A 865 32.28 -32.46 -38.99
N LEU A 866 32.14 -31.21 -38.53
CA LEU A 866 31.35 -30.07 -39.10
C LEU A 866 29.81 -30.13 -38.91
N HIS A 867 29.07 -29.08 -38.50
CA HIS A 867 29.23 -27.63 -38.70
C HIS A 867 28.51 -26.80 -37.59
N GLN A 868 29.09 -25.64 -37.24
CA GLN A 868 28.53 -24.33 -36.78
C GLN A 868 27.14 -24.29 -36.11
N ARG A 869 26.96 -23.88 -34.84
CA ARG A 869 27.29 -22.65 -34.06
C ARG A 869 26.36 -21.44 -34.33
N SER A 870 25.66 -21.06 -33.23
CA SER A 870 24.90 -19.83 -32.94
C SER A 870 23.50 -19.74 -33.54
N GLY A 871 22.40 -19.55 -32.80
CA GLY A 871 22.19 -19.32 -31.37
C GLY A 871 20.85 -18.60 -31.18
N SER A 872 19.90 -19.20 -30.44
CA SER A 872 18.82 -18.46 -29.79
C SER A 872 18.38 -19.17 -28.50
N VAL A 873 18.56 -18.44 -27.40
CA VAL A 873 17.86 -18.55 -26.11
C VAL A 873 16.37 -18.31 -26.38
N GLY A 874 15.35 -18.91 -25.77
CA GLY A 874 15.10 -19.68 -24.55
C GLY A 874 13.59 -19.50 -24.32
N HIS A 875 12.81 -20.49 -23.89
CA HIS A 875 12.43 -20.69 -22.50
C HIS A 875 11.48 -21.89 -22.44
N ALA A 876 11.90 -22.98 -21.79
CA ALA A 876 11.06 -23.96 -21.11
C ALA A 876 12.00 -24.97 -20.41
N ALA A 877 12.24 -24.77 -19.11
CA ALA A 877 13.01 -25.72 -18.29
C ALA A 877 12.37 -25.82 -16.91
N THR A 878 11.36 -26.68 -16.80
CA THR A 878 10.89 -27.30 -15.56
C THR A 878 11.27 -28.78 -15.64
N ALA A 879 12.51 -29.11 -15.25
CA ALA A 879 12.96 -30.45 -14.85
C ALA A 879 14.49 -30.44 -14.69
N ALA A 880 15.00 -29.91 -13.56
CA ALA A 880 16.35 -30.22 -13.05
C ALA A 880 16.57 -29.54 -11.69
N ALA A 881 16.01 -30.11 -10.61
CA ALA A 881 16.38 -29.73 -9.24
C ALA A 881 16.19 -30.89 -8.26
N ALA A 882 16.60 -32.11 -8.65
CA ALA A 882 16.54 -33.31 -7.80
C ALA A 882 17.89 -34.04 -7.65
N ALA A 883 19.02 -33.43 -8.04
CA ALA A 883 20.33 -34.11 -8.01
C ALA A 883 21.49 -33.24 -7.52
N ALA A 884 21.24 -32.26 -6.65
CA ALA A 884 22.30 -31.36 -6.15
C ALA A 884 22.31 -31.13 -4.62
N VAL A 885 21.55 -31.88 -3.82
CA VAL A 885 21.53 -31.72 -2.34
C VAL A 885 22.13 -32.93 -1.58
N ALA A 886 22.50 -34.00 -2.28
CA ALA A 886 23.15 -35.17 -1.67
C ALA A 886 24.69 -35.13 -1.64
N ALA A 887 25.34 -34.04 -2.07
CA ALA A 887 26.80 -33.95 -2.23
C ALA A 887 27.48 -32.86 -1.39
N ALA A 888 26.86 -32.40 -0.29
CA ALA A 888 27.46 -31.44 0.66
C ALA A 888 27.61 -32.02 2.08
N ALA A 889 27.50 -33.34 2.25
CA ALA A 889 27.68 -34.03 3.52
C ALA A 889 29.03 -34.77 3.66
N ALA A 890 29.99 -34.58 2.74
CA ALA A 890 31.23 -35.36 2.71
C ALA A 890 32.53 -34.57 2.47
N ALA A 891 32.56 -33.26 2.76
CA ALA A 891 33.80 -32.49 2.66
C ALA A 891 33.84 -31.33 3.67
N ASN A 892 34.30 -31.61 4.90
CA ASN A 892 35.11 -30.68 5.69
C ASN A 892 35.62 -31.38 6.96
N GLY A 893 36.78 -32.04 6.82
CA GLY A 893 37.68 -32.28 7.94
C GLY A 893 38.59 -31.07 8.11
N GLY A 894 38.68 -30.54 9.33
CA GLY A 894 39.74 -29.60 9.74
C GLY A 894 39.24 -28.31 10.39
N GLY A 895 39.57 -28.12 11.67
CA GLY A 895 39.50 -26.80 12.33
C GLY A 895 38.76 -26.80 13.67
N ALA A 896 39.40 -27.33 14.71
CA ALA A 896 38.95 -27.19 16.09
C ALA A 896 39.09 -25.74 16.56
N HIS A 897 37.98 -25.10 16.97
CA HIS A 897 38.00 -24.10 18.03
C HIS A 897 36.71 -24.17 18.85
N GLY A 898 36.90 -24.38 20.16
CA GLY A 898 35.86 -24.70 21.12
C GLY A 898 34.89 -23.55 21.38
N GLY A 899 33.61 -23.86 21.24
CA GLY A 899 32.50 -23.14 21.86
C GLY A 899 31.47 -24.18 22.25
N ALA A 900 31.64 -24.77 23.42
CA ALA A 900 30.73 -25.78 23.94
C ALA A 900 29.32 -25.19 24.11
N ALA A 901 28.31 -25.80 23.49
CA ALA A 901 26.93 -25.62 23.90
C ALA A 901 26.77 -26.15 25.35
N PRO A 902 25.99 -25.49 26.22
CA PRO A 902 25.75 -26.01 27.56
C PRO A 902 25.06 -27.38 27.43
N LYS A 903 25.70 -28.41 28.00
CA LYS A 903 25.11 -29.75 28.11
C LYS A 903 23.88 -29.65 29.03
N SER A 904 22.76 -30.25 28.63
CA SER A 904 21.60 -30.41 29.50
C SER A 904 22.03 -31.08 30.83
N PRO A 905 21.52 -30.65 31.99
CA PRO A 905 21.94 -31.18 33.29
C PRO A 905 21.54 -32.66 33.49
N ILE A 906 20.62 -33.19 32.68
CA ILE A 906 20.23 -34.60 32.68
C ILE A 906 21.21 -35.38 31.80
N ARG A 907 22.01 -36.25 32.42
CA ARG A 907 23.14 -36.95 31.81
C ARG A 907 22.75 -38.36 31.39
N GLY A 908 22.20 -38.50 30.19
CA GLY A 908 21.99 -39.80 29.54
C GLY A 908 20.90 -40.65 30.19
N ALA A 909 19.84 -40.91 29.43
CA ALA A 909 18.81 -41.90 29.74
C ALA A 909 18.35 -42.51 28.40
N PRO A 910 17.87 -43.76 28.37
CA PRO A 910 17.82 -44.57 27.16
C PRO A 910 16.89 -43.97 26.11
N ASN A 911 17.22 -44.19 24.83
CA ASN A 911 16.30 -43.93 23.74
C ASN A 911 14.91 -44.50 24.07
N LEU A 912 13.88 -43.66 24.08
CA LEU A 912 12.49 -44.12 23.92
C LEU A 912 12.21 -44.65 22.49
N GLY A 913 13.24 -44.65 21.63
CA GLY A 913 13.37 -45.49 20.44
C GLY A 913 14.21 -46.72 20.74
N VAL A 914 13.56 -47.83 21.10
CA VAL A 914 14.18 -49.14 21.02
C VAL A 914 14.51 -49.39 19.55
N GLU A 915 15.75 -49.75 19.24
CA GLU A 915 16.14 -50.25 17.92
C GLU A 915 15.31 -51.50 17.64
N ASP A 916 14.60 -51.49 16.52
CA ASP A 916 13.82 -52.63 16.03
C ASP A 916 14.74 -53.81 15.76
N ALA A 917 14.64 -54.83 16.61
CA ALA A 917 15.14 -56.17 16.33
C ALA A 917 14.13 -57.21 16.84
N GLY A 918 13.19 -57.59 15.97
CA GLY A 918 12.51 -58.90 16.00
C GLY A 918 11.12 -58.96 16.66
N GLU A 919 10.19 -59.57 15.91
CA GLU A 919 8.96 -60.26 16.34
C GLU A 919 7.75 -59.42 16.82
N GLU A 920 6.60 -59.64 16.17
CA GLU A 920 5.30 -58.96 16.38
C GLU A 920 4.77 -59.00 17.83
N GLY A 921 5.32 -59.87 18.69
CA GLY A 921 4.96 -59.98 20.11
C GLY A 921 5.45 -58.81 21.00
N ASP A 922 6.53 -58.10 20.62
CA ASP A 922 7.11 -57.03 21.43
C ASP A 922 6.40 -55.68 21.26
N ALA A 923 5.73 -55.47 20.12
CA ALA A 923 5.07 -54.19 19.81
C ALA A 923 3.88 -53.88 20.75
N GLU A 924 3.10 -54.90 21.12
CA GLU A 924 1.95 -54.74 22.02
C GLU A 924 2.39 -54.48 23.47
N ALA A 925 3.46 -55.15 23.93
CA ALA A 925 4.07 -54.91 25.24
C ALA A 925 4.63 -53.48 25.35
N VAL A 926 5.25 -52.96 24.29
CA VAL A 926 5.72 -51.57 24.22
C VAL A 926 4.56 -50.58 24.25
N ARG A 927 3.46 -50.84 23.51
CA ARG A 927 2.25 -50.00 23.53
C ARG A 927 1.61 -49.96 24.92
N LEU A 928 1.48 -51.12 25.57
CA LEU A 928 0.94 -51.23 26.93
C LEU A 928 1.79 -50.44 27.93
N ARG A 929 3.12 -50.55 27.86
CA ARG A 929 4.05 -49.81 28.72
C ARG A 929 3.93 -48.29 28.54
N ARG A 930 3.78 -47.81 27.31
CA ARG A 930 3.56 -46.38 27.02
C ARG A 930 2.24 -45.87 27.60
N ARG A 931 1.16 -46.64 27.45
CA ARG A 931 -0.15 -46.31 28.05
C ARG A 931 -0.08 -46.30 29.58
N MET A 932 0.56 -47.29 30.20
CA MET A 932 0.78 -47.35 31.65
C MET A 932 1.52 -46.10 32.14
N THR A 933 2.60 -45.73 31.48
CA THR A 933 3.40 -44.53 31.82
C THR A 933 2.58 -43.24 31.67
N ALA A 934 1.77 -43.14 30.61
CA ALA A 934 0.88 -41.99 30.39
C ALA A 934 -0.17 -41.81 31.49
N VAL A 935 -0.80 -42.90 31.92
CA VAL A 935 -1.80 -42.88 33.00
C VAL A 935 -1.17 -42.44 34.32
N LEU A 936 0.02 -42.97 34.65
CA LEU A 936 0.75 -42.61 35.86
C LEU A 936 1.22 -41.15 35.84
N LEU A 937 1.74 -40.68 34.70
CA LEU A 937 2.11 -39.27 34.53
C LEU A 937 0.90 -38.37 34.75
N ASN A 938 -0.25 -38.71 34.17
CA ASN A 938 -1.48 -37.96 34.35
C ASN A 938 -1.91 -37.94 35.83
N ARG A 939 -1.85 -39.08 36.52
CA ARG A 939 -2.15 -39.13 37.96
C ARG A 939 -1.32 -38.11 38.75
N HIS A 940 -0.01 -38.06 38.53
CA HIS A 940 0.85 -37.07 39.18
C HIS A 940 0.54 -35.63 38.75
N MET A 941 0.21 -35.42 37.47
CA MET A 941 -0.24 -34.12 36.98
C MET A 941 -1.52 -33.66 37.69
N ARG A 942 -2.53 -34.52 37.86
CA ARG A 942 -3.78 -34.17 38.57
C ARG A 942 -3.57 -33.88 40.04
N GLU A 943 -2.76 -34.71 40.73
CA GLU A 943 -2.46 -34.55 42.14
C GLU A 943 -1.82 -33.18 42.46
N ARG A 944 -0.99 -32.64 41.55
CA ARG A 944 -0.23 -31.40 41.78
C ARG A 944 -0.75 -30.16 41.02
N SER A 945 -1.44 -30.37 39.91
CA SER A 945 -1.81 -29.34 38.92
C SER A 945 -3.32 -29.20 38.69
N SER A 946 -4.17 -29.86 39.48
CA SER A 946 -5.64 -29.73 39.37
C SER A 946 -6.15 -28.28 39.57
N GLY A 947 -5.41 -27.47 40.32
CA GLY A 947 -5.67 -26.03 40.53
C GLY A 947 -4.98 -25.09 39.54
N ALA A 948 -4.17 -25.60 38.61
CA ALA A 948 -3.44 -24.77 37.65
C ALA A 948 -4.37 -24.16 36.60
N ARG A 949 -4.06 -22.94 36.14
CA ARG A 949 -4.82 -22.27 35.07
C ARG A 949 -4.40 -22.72 33.68
N LEU A 950 -3.12 -23.09 33.53
CA LEU A 950 -2.54 -23.65 32.33
C LEU A 950 -1.50 -24.70 32.72
N VAL A 951 -1.61 -25.89 32.13
CA VAL A 951 -0.60 -26.94 32.24
C VAL A 951 0.14 -27.02 30.92
N VAL A 952 1.46 -26.87 30.95
CA VAL A 952 2.33 -26.94 29.77
C VAL A 952 3.19 -28.18 29.86
N THR A 953 3.12 -29.06 28.86
CA THR A 953 3.85 -30.35 28.88
C THR A 953 4.41 -30.68 27.50
N ASN A 954 5.38 -31.60 27.47
CA ASN A 954 5.92 -32.12 26.22
C ASN A 954 4.87 -32.94 25.46
N LEU A 955 4.85 -32.80 24.12
CA LEU A 955 4.03 -33.61 23.22
C LEU A 955 4.83 -34.84 22.73
N PRO A 956 4.49 -36.08 23.16
CA PRO A 956 5.20 -37.27 22.75
C PRO A 956 4.76 -37.69 21.34
N LEU A 957 5.62 -37.53 20.34
CA LEU A 957 5.35 -37.99 18.98
C LEU A 957 5.72 -39.46 18.84
N VAL A 958 4.78 -40.26 18.35
CA VAL A 958 5.03 -41.65 18.02
C VAL A 958 4.92 -41.83 16.52
N ARG A 959 6.08 -42.00 15.87
CA ARG A 959 6.21 -42.04 14.40
C ARG A 959 5.48 -43.25 13.80
N ASP A 960 5.50 -44.39 14.51
CA ASP A 960 5.06 -45.69 13.96
C ASP A 960 3.77 -46.24 14.60
N MET A 961 2.93 -45.38 15.20
CA MET A 961 1.62 -45.79 15.74
C MET A 961 0.45 -45.38 14.84
N ALA A 962 -0.66 -46.11 14.91
CA ALA A 962 -1.90 -45.69 14.27
C ALA A 962 -2.40 -44.36 14.87
N ALA A 963 -3.10 -43.54 14.07
CA ALA A 963 -3.58 -42.23 14.53
C ALA A 963 -4.47 -42.34 15.78
N TYR A 964 -5.33 -43.36 15.84
CA TYR A 964 -6.17 -43.65 16.99
C TYR A 964 -5.36 -43.92 18.26
N ASP A 965 -4.31 -44.75 18.20
CA ASP A 965 -3.46 -45.06 19.34
C ASP A 965 -2.71 -43.83 19.87
N VAL A 966 -2.27 -42.95 18.97
CA VAL A 966 -1.60 -41.69 19.33
C VAL A 966 -2.56 -40.78 20.10
N LEU A 967 -3.78 -40.60 19.59
CA LEU A 967 -4.80 -39.78 20.26
C LEU A 967 -5.21 -40.38 21.60
N GLN A 968 -5.38 -41.70 21.69
CA GLN A 968 -5.72 -42.37 22.93
C GLN A 968 -4.63 -42.21 24.00
N LEU A 969 -3.36 -42.26 23.60
CA LEU A 969 -2.22 -42.01 24.48
C LEU A 969 -2.23 -40.57 25.02
N TRP A 970 -2.43 -39.58 24.14
CA TRP A 970 -2.47 -38.17 24.52
C TRP A 970 -3.70 -37.79 25.35
N GLU A 971 -4.84 -38.42 25.07
CA GLU A 971 -6.03 -38.34 25.91
C GLU A 971 -5.71 -38.87 27.30
N ALA A 972 -5.07 -40.04 27.40
CA ALA A 972 -4.66 -40.63 28.68
C ALA A 972 -3.67 -39.75 29.47
N ILE A 973 -2.84 -38.94 28.82
CA ILE A 973 -1.92 -37.98 29.49
C ILE A 973 -2.66 -36.74 30.02
N SER A 974 -3.70 -36.28 29.32
CA SER A 974 -4.34 -34.98 29.56
C SER A 974 -5.74 -35.04 30.20
N GLU A 975 -6.31 -36.23 30.32
CA GLU A 975 -7.64 -36.47 30.89
C GLU A 975 -7.77 -35.87 32.29
N GLY A 976 -8.80 -35.04 32.50
CA GLY A 976 -9.11 -34.45 33.80
C GLY A 976 -8.29 -33.23 34.20
N LEU A 977 -7.42 -32.71 33.32
CA LEU A 977 -6.67 -31.48 33.54
C LEU A 977 -7.38 -30.26 32.92
N LYS A 978 -7.26 -29.11 33.57
CA LYS A 978 -7.61 -27.78 33.03
C LYS A 978 -6.56 -27.35 31.99
N PRO A 979 -6.82 -26.36 31.11
CA PRO A 979 -6.25 -26.25 29.76
C PRO A 979 -4.81 -26.74 29.64
N VAL A 980 -4.57 -27.64 28.69
CA VAL A 980 -3.26 -28.28 28.49
C VAL A 980 -2.67 -27.79 27.18
N LEU A 981 -1.50 -27.17 27.24
CA LEU A 981 -0.70 -26.81 26.08
C LEU A 981 0.43 -27.81 25.91
N MET A 982 0.32 -28.65 24.90
CA MET A 982 1.34 -29.64 24.57
C MET A 982 2.31 -29.08 23.54
N ILE A 983 3.61 -29.12 23.85
CA ILE A 983 4.65 -28.46 23.04
C ILE A 983 5.67 -29.49 22.57
N ARG A 984 6.13 -29.34 21.33
CA ARG A 984 7.27 -30.08 20.78
C ARG A 984 8.15 -29.17 19.94
N GLY A 985 9.45 -29.23 20.21
CA GLY A 985 10.46 -28.57 19.39
C GLY A 985 10.82 -29.36 18.14
N THR A 986 11.57 -28.72 17.25
CA THR A 986 12.22 -29.32 16.08
C THR A 986 13.56 -29.97 16.43
N GLY A 987 14.11 -29.65 17.60
CA GLY A 987 15.45 -30.07 18.05
C GLY A 987 16.57 -29.13 17.58
N GLN A 988 16.23 -28.08 16.82
CA GLN A 988 17.17 -27.07 16.33
C GLN A 988 17.07 -25.75 17.12
N GLU A 989 16.17 -25.66 18.11
CA GLU A 989 16.00 -24.48 18.96
C GLU A 989 17.13 -24.35 19.98
N VAL A 990 18.08 -23.45 19.74
CA VAL A 990 19.11 -23.11 20.74
C VAL A 990 18.76 -21.77 21.37
N ILE A 991 18.24 -21.80 22.59
CA ILE A 991 17.85 -20.57 23.30
C ILE A 991 18.99 -20.19 24.23
N THR A 992 19.81 -19.21 23.82
CA THR A 992 20.90 -18.70 24.66
C THR A 992 20.51 -17.49 25.49
N GLN A 993 19.42 -16.81 25.14
CA GLN A 993 18.89 -15.64 25.83
C GLN A 993 17.36 -15.73 25.89
N PHE A 994 16.79 -15.54 27.07
CA PHE A 994 15.35 -15.49 27.29
C PHE A 994 14.96 -14.02 27.52
N GLY A 995 14.69 -13.29 26.44
CA GLY A 995 14.36 -11.86 26.47
C GLY A 995 14.19 -11.26 25.11
#